data_AF-A0A2V7XY75-F1
#
_entry.id   AF-A0A2V7XY75-F1
#
_cell.length_a   1.000
_cell.length_b   1.000
_cell.length_c   1.000
_cell.angle_alpha   90.00
_cell.angle_beta   90.00
_cell.angle_gamma   90.00
#
_symmetry.space_group_name_H-M   'P 1'
#
loop_
_entity.id
_entity.type
_entity.pdbx_description
1 polymer ?
#
loop_
_entity_poly.entity_id
_entity_poly.type
_entity_poly.pdbx_seq_one_letter_code
_entity_poly.pdbx_strand_id
1 'polypeptide(L)'
;MRLRRPALLALAACLTSASAPWAQARPTAAVPATPAAPTAAVRVWEDHLDLPTYEEGLPDVNPPFDAFETRRFNYPYALRENLTDRRTITRWRTLNLENEHLKVVVLPDLGGHLYSCVDKANGQDLFYANTSIKKARVSYRGAWTALGIEFNFPVSHNWVTVSPVDYATARNPDGSATIWVGNQDRVYGMQWQVGLTLRPGVARLEQDVALYNPSATRHRFYWWNNAGVRVWDDTRIEYPMRFTASHGFREIDTWPVNQAGVDLTVVGHHTLGPVSQFSHGSREPFMGVYHPRTRAGVVHYSSPTDSPTKKFWSWGSDPDGLDWRKALSDDESAYVEVQSGLFRNQETYAFLEPQAAIHFTEYWMPVREIGGITRANPEATLHLARTAAAGGVDVAVGLNVSRAVRGGTLVVKDGERVVRTAPLTVTPSEAVQRTVSGLPAGARYTVEAHDANGRLLIAHTEDQFDMLPASEIRLGPQPTHEFPPPDRRSDGDVLEVGADQELNGKRLVAWDTYAQGRTRYPDSLALTKAAGRLAVDLGRFAEGAELLAKAQARDTTDPEVAYYLGLAHARLGRDDMARPDFESAHHFRFFRAPALLELAQLDARQGERPRALERVREATQAAPEAVRAGALEVALLRHLGRAPEARERLRAWQRLDPTSSLLRYEAVRLGSADPALDLLDRRYPPVGGLQTEPGAVAPQDHPEVVYYRGYCREKQGGSGRADYDMASKLSTRYVFPSRPESGVVLRRALEVNPQDATAHFLLGTLLLASGRAPDAIREWQEARRLDKSQPVLHRNLGRTLLHLQGDVDGALAVFMEGIGIDTTNVDLYQGADQALSLLGRPTAERVATLGRYPDRARMPTELLRRFALALAEDGHADEAKSLLAGRFFAREEGGTNVRQVFVEIRLLEALALARAGRGADALSVVDSLAREVPGVAFTKDGMDVFVDSPRAQYAAGQIAALAGDTAAARRHWQKATEGREGLRGLPYAYLAAQRVGGADEAAWRARLEAGLAETRKSLQEPTSFSGLVLVSQGLMQSALGREAEARESFRRALLFPDQRLSHLAARRALAGARPF
;
A
#
# COMPACT_ATOMS: atom_id res chain seq x y z
N MET A 1 -15.35 82.62 -16.50
CA MET A 1 -14.68 81.41 -17.02
C MET A 1 -14.88 80.30 -16.00
N ARG A 2 -16.07 79.71 -15.99
CA ARG A 2 -16.49 78.45 -16.66
C ARG A 2 -15.95 77.21 -15.90
N LEU A 3 -16.60 76.78 -14.81
CA LEU A 3 -17.89 76.02 -14.68
C LEU A 3 -17.64 74.51 -14.96
N ARG A 4 -18.04 73.52 -14.15
CA ARG A 4 -19.06 73.34 -13.07
C ARG A 4 -18.51 72.25 -12.12
N ARG A 5 -18.46 72.34 -10.78
CA ARG A 5 -19.45 72.52 -9.70
C ARG A 5 -20.59 71.48 -9.60
N PRO A 6 -20.98 71.14 -8.34
CA PRO A 6 -21.58 69.88 -7.88
C PRO A 6 -23.01 70.08 -7.35
N ALA A 7 -23.62 69.06 -6.70
CA ALA A 7 -24.58 69.20 -5.59
C ALA A 7 -25.16 67.83 -5.18
N LEU A 8 -25.60 67.51 -3.97
CA LEU A 8 -25.48 67.98 -2.57
C LEU A 8 -26.47 67.12 -1.75
N LEU A 9 -26.10 66.81 -0.49
CA LEU A 9 -26.95 66.70 0.73
C LEU A 9 -28.09 65.63 0.78
N ALA A 10 -28.48 65.02 1.91
CA ALA A 10 -28.28 65.34 3.32
C ALA A 10 -28.66 64.16 4.26
N LEU A 11 -27.96 64.12 5.40
CA LEU A 11 -28.36 63.83 6.80
C LEU A 11 -29.13 62.55 7.24
N ALA A 12 -28.40 61.76 8.06
CA ALA A 12 -28.61 61.46 9.49
C ALA A 12 -29.74 60.51 9.98
N ALA A 13 -29.24 59.39 10.55
CA ALA A 13 -29.48 58.83 11.89
C ALA A 13 -30.74 57.97 12.22
N CYS A 14 -30.43 56.92 13.00
CA CYS A 14 -31.23 56.11 13.93
C CYS A 14 -31.90 54.79 13.47
N LEU A 15 -31.29 53.71 13.99
CA LEU A 15 -31.87 52.59 14.77
C LEU A 15 -32.76 51.52 14.09
N THR A 16 -32.25 50.29 14.27
CA THR A 16 -32.94 49.04 14.63
C THR A 16 -33.62 48.15 13.57
N SER A 17 -33.19 46.89 13.66
CA SER A 17 -33.93 45.63 13.49
C SER A 17 -34.00 44.99 12.10
N ALA A 18 -33.37 43.81 12.05
CA ALA A 18 -33.82 42.56 11.47
C ALA A 18 -34.32 42.53 10.02
N SER A 19 -33.55 41.86 9.15
CA SER A 19 -34.12 40.88 8.23
C SER A 19 -33.06 39.88 7.77
N ALA A 20 -33.44 38.60 7.83
CA ALA A 20 -32.66 37.43 7.46
C ALA A 20 -32.46 37.33 5.92
N PRO A 21 -31.39 36.67 5.45
CA PRO A 21 -31.19 36.37 4.05
C PRO A 21 -32.02 35.16 3.57
N TRP A 22 -32.29 35.18 2.27
CA TRP A 22 -33.26 34.37 1.53
C TRP A 22 -33.06 32.85 1.62
N ALA A 23 -34.16 32.19 1.96
CA ALA A 23 -34.34 30.74 1.92
C ALA A 23 -34.71 30.25 0.51
N GLN A 24 -34.25 29.03 0.25
CA GLN A 24 -34.44 28.19 -0.93
C GLN A 24 -35.88 28.18 -1.47
N ALA A 25 -35.99 28.24 -2.81
CA ALA A 25 -37.22 27.96 -3.54
C ALA A 25 -37.66 26.50 -3.31
N ARG A 26 -38.88 26.34 -2.79
CA ARG A 26 -39.58 25.05 -2.71
C ARG A 26 -40.25 24.74 -4.07
N PRO A 27 -40.23 23.49 -4.55
CA PRO A 27 -41.05 23.09 -5.68
C PRO A 27 -42.53 22.93 -5.27
N THR A 28 -43.40 23.23 -6.22
CA THR A 28 -44.87 23.18 -6.14
C THR A 28 -45.41 21.76 -5.94
N ALA A 29 -46.52 21.66 -5.21
CA ALA A 29 -47.17 20.42 -4.81
C ALA A 29 -47.62 19.57 -6.02
N ALA A 30 -47.24 18.28 -6.00
CA ALA A 30 -47.72 17.25 -6.92
C ALA A 30 -49.08 16.70 -6.45
N VAL A 31 -49.93 16.37 -7.42
CA VAL A 31 -51.18 15.60 -7.26
C VAL A 31 -50.88 14.23 -6.63
N PRO A 32 -51.71 13.70 -5.70
CA PRO A 32 -51.41 12.42 -5.05
C PRO A 32 -51.49 11.27 -6.06
N ALA A 33 -50.34 10.68 -6.37
CA ALA A 33 -50.27 9.36 -6.97
C ALA A 33 -50.75 8.31 -5.95
N THR A 34 -51.53 7.35 -6.40
CA THR A 34 -51.94 6.16 -5.66
C THR A 34 -50.73 5.53 -4.99
N PRO A 35 -50.77 5.16 -3.69
CA PRO A 35 -49.58 4.67 -3.00
C PRO A 35 -49.11 3.37 -3.65
N ALA A 36 -47.91 3.41 -4.22
CA ALA A 36 -47.18 2.20 -4.56
C ALA A 36 -47.03 1.36 -3.28
N ALA A 37 -47.17 0.04 -3.41
CA ALA A 37 -46.93 -0.90 -2.31
C ALA A 37 -45.59 -0.55 -1.62
N PRO A 38 -45.51 -0.60 -0.28
CA PRO A 38 -44.32 -0.19 0.45
C PRO A 38 -43.12 -1.02 -0.04
N THR A 39 -42.18 -0.36 -0.71
CA THR A 39 -40.87 -0.95 -1.02
C THR A 39 -40.21 -1.28 0.31
N ALA A 40 -39.84 -2.55 0.50
CA ALA A 40 -39.27 -3.02 1.76
C ALA A 40 -38.00 -2.22 2.09
N ALA A 41 -37.87 -1.76 3.33
CA ALA A 41 -36.67 -1.06 3.79
C ALA A 41 -35.42 -1.95 3.66
N VAL A 42 -34.28 -1.35 3.31
CA VAL A 42 -33.02 -2.08 3.19
C VAL A 42 -32.65 -2.71 4.53
N ARG A 43 -32.23 -3.97 4.51
CA ARG A 43 -31.80 -4.68 5.70
C ARG A 43 -30.31 -4.47 5.92
N VAL A 44 -29.93 -4.25 7.17
CA VAL A 44 -28.54 -4.27 7.65
C VAL A 44 -28.48 -5.12 8.92
N TRP A 45 -27.51 -6.03 9.00
CA TRP A 45 -27.30 -6.92 10.16
C TRP A 45 -25.88 -7.48 10.19
N GLU A 46 -25.47 -7.93 11.38
CA GLU A 46 -24.24 -8.70 11.60
C GLU A 46 -24.56 -10.20 11.58
N ASP A 47 -23.70 -11.00 10.95
CA ASP A 47 -23.79 -12.46 10.92
C ASP A 47 -22.39 -13.07 10.82
N HIS A 48 -22.27 -14.35 10.51
CA HIS A 48 -20.99 -15.02 10.29
C HIS A 48 -20.98 -15.87 9.01
N LEU A 49 -19.79 -16.04 8.45
CA LEU A 49 -19.52 -16.90 7.31
C LEU A 49 -18.37 -17.86 7.65
N ASP A 50 -18.61 -19.15 7.50
CA ASP A 50 -17.60 -20.17 7.71
C ASP A 50 -16.80 -20.36 6.40
N LEU A 51 -15.51 -20.02 6.43
CA LEU A 51 -14.62 -20.16 5.28
C LEU A 51 -13.41 -21.04 5.62
N PRO A 52 -13.01 -21.96 4.73
CA PRO A 52 -11.66 -22.49 4.70
C PRO A 52 -10.63 -21.37 4.79
N THR A 53 -9.75 -21.44 5.77
CA THR A 53 -8.78 -20.40 6.07
C THR A 53 -7.45 -21.05 6.40
N TYR A 54 -6.38 -20.49 5.86
CA TYR A 54 -5.02 -20.91 6.16
C TYR A 54 -4.47 -20.09 7.32
N GLU A 55 -4.03 -20.78 8.36
CA GLU A 55 -3.53 -20.17 9.58
C GLU A 55 -2.23 -19.41 9.33
N GLU A 56 -2.04 -18.32 10.07
CA GLU A 56 -0.75 -17.66 10.21
C GLU A 56 -0.08 -18.14 11.50
N GLY A 57 1.23 -18.28 11.46
CA GLY A 57 2.03 -18.31 12.67
C GLY A 57 2.12 -16.93 13.33
N LEU A 58 2.89 -16.86 14.42
CA LEU A 58 3.07 -15.59 15.12
C LEU A 58 3.68 -14.52 14.21
N PRO A 59 3.23 -13.26 14.30
CA PRO A 59 3.84 -12.16 13.56
C PRO A 59 5.26 -11.89 14.08
N ASP A 60 6.08 -11.28 13.22
CA ASP A 60 7.44 -10.90 13.53
C ASP A 60 7.47 -9.87 14.66
N VAL A 61 8.29 -10.16 15.67
CA VAL A 61 8.52 -9.26 16.81
C VAL A 61 9.39 -8.07 16.45
N ASN A 62 10.07 -8.09 15.29
CA ASN A 62 11.04 -7.11 14.86
C ASN A 62 10.46 -6.18 13.77
N PRO A 63 9.86 -5.03 14.09
CA PRO A 63 9.40 -4.11 13.06
C PRO A 63 10.61 -3.54 12.31
N PRO A 64 10.55 -3.40 10.98
CA PRO A 64 11.63 -2.80 10.22
C PRO A 64 11.56 -1.27 10.38
N PHE A 65 12.68 -0.67 10.78
CA PHE A 65 12.82 0.78 10.80
C PHE A 65 13.08 1.31 9.39
N ASP A 66 12.56 2.50 9.09
CA ASP A 66 12.81 3.23 7.84
C ASP A 66 14.31 3.48 7.60
N ALA A 67 15.13 3.45 8.66
CA ALA A 67 16.59 3.54 8.59
C ALA A 67 17.26 2.32 7.92
N PHE A 68 16.56 1.18 7.86
CA PHE A 68 17.07 -0.06 7.24
C PHE A 68 16.28 -0.48 6.00
N GLU A 69 15.00 -0.14 5.92
CA GLU A 69 14.09 -0.53 4.84
C GLU A 69 13.46 0.71 4.21
N THR A 70 13.83 1.00 2.96
CA THR A 70 13.43 2.24 2.27
C THR A 70 12.30 2.04 1.26
N ARG A 71 11.79 0.81 1.09
CA ARG A 71 10.68 0.52 0.15
C ARG A 71 9.37 0.29 0.88
N ARG A 72 9.33 -0.66 1.82
CA ARG A 72 8.14 -0.97 2.62
C ARG A 72 8.37 -0.49 4.06
N PHE A 73 8.21 0.81 4.25
CA PHE A 73 8.18 1.40 5.59
C PHE A 73 6.97 0.81 6.33
N ASN A 74 7.24 0.12 7.42
CA ASN A 74 6.23 -0.63 8.17
C ASN A 74 6.19 -0.27 9.64
N TYR A 75 7.20 0.43 10.18
CA TYR A 75 7.17 0.85 11.58
C TYR A 75 5.96 1.78 11.83
N PRO A 76 5.09 1.53 12.82
CA PRO A 76 5.27 0.64 13.98
C PRO A 76 4.40 -0.64 13.94
N TYR A 77 4.34 -1.34 12.81
CA TYR A 77 3.60 -2.59 12.68
C TYR A 77 4.53 -3.81 12.73
N ALA A 78 4.03 -4.88 13.36
CA ALA A 78 4.62 -6.20 13.24
C ALA A 78 4.39 -6.77 11.83
N LEU A 79 5.39 -7.45 11.26
CA LEU A 79 5.26 -8.14 9.97
C LEU A 79 4.53 -9.48 10.15
N ARG A 80 3.76 -9.87 9.14
CA ARG A 80 2.90 -11.05 9.07
C ARG A 80 3.38 -11.97 7.94
N GLU A 81 4.59 -12.51 8.12
CA GLU A 81 5.27 -13.29 7.07
C GLU A 81 5.32 -14.79 7.36
N ASN A 82 4.93 -15.19 8.58
CA ASN A 82 4.90 -16.57 9.01
C ASN A 82 3.62 -17.26 8.50
N LEU A 83 3.55 -17.52 7.20
CA LEU A 83 2.39 -18.16 6.57
C LEU A 83 2.52 -19.69 6.65
N THR A 84 1.39 -20.39 6.81
CA THR A 84 1.35 -21.86 6.92
C THR A 84 0.43 -22.49 5.88
N ASP A 85 0.58 -23.79 5.63
CA ASP A 85 -0.34 -24.62 4.84
C ASP A 85 -1.44 -25.28 5.69
N ARG A 86 -1.55 -24.92 6.97
CA ARG A 86 -2.55 -25.48 7.88
C ARG A 86 -3.93 -24.87 7.61
N ARG A 87 -4.77 -25.65 6.94
CA ARG A 87 -6.16 -25.31 6.65
C ARG A 87 -7.08 -25.61 7.83
N THR A 88 -7.90 -24.63 8.21
CA THR A 88 -8.96 -24.74 9.21
C THR A 88 -10.25 -24.11 8.69
N ILE A 89 -11.40 -24.40 9.31
CA ILE A 89 -12.63 -23.64 9.07
C ILE A 89 -12.67 -22.49 10.07
N THR A 90 -12.66 -21.27 9.57
CA THR A 90 -12.76 -20.06 10.40
C THR A 90 -14.11 -19.42 10.20
N ARG A 91 -14.76 -19.09 11.32
CA ARG A 91 -16.03 -18.39 11.38
C ARG A 91 -15.79 -16.88 11.38
N TRP A 92 -15.83 -16.27 10.19
CA TRP A 92 -15.59 -14.85 10.00
C TRP A 92 -16.85 -14.04 10.28
N ARG A 93 -16.72 -12.89 10.95
CA ARG A 93 -17.85 -11.97 11.10
C ARG A 93 -18.16 -11.31 9.76
N THR A 94 -19.44 -11.06 9.52
CA THR A 94 -19.92 -10.40 8.32
C THR A 94 -20.83 -9.23 8.68
N LEU A 95 -20.70 -8.14 7.93
CA LEU A 95 -21.68 -7.06 7.92
C LEU A 95 -22.43 -7.15 6.59
N ASN A 96 -23.76 -7.25 6.67
CA ASN A 96 -24.58 -7.57 5.52
C ASN A 96 -25.53 -6.42 5.19
N LEU A 97 -25.65 -6.09 3.90
CA LEU A 97 -26.69 -5.22 3.36
C LEU A 97 -27.54 -5.98 2.35
N GLU A 98 -28.85 -5.79 2.37
CA GLU A 98 -29.73 -6.44 1.40
C GLU A 98 -30.93 -5.57 1.03
N ASN A 99 -31.17 -5.43 -0.27
CA ASN A 99 -32.42 -4.91 -0.82
C ASN A 99 -33.06 -5.95 -1.76
N GLU A 100 -34.07 -5.56 -2.55
CA GLU A 100 -34.75 -6.46 -3.48
C GLU A 100 -33.85 -6.99 -4.63
N HIS A 101 -32.73 -6.31 -4.93
CA HIS A 101 -31.88 -6.61 -6.08
C HIS A 101 -30.48 -7.14 -5.72
N LEU A 102 -29.89 -6.65 -4.63
CA LEU A 102 -28.50 -6.90 -4.25
C LEU A 102 -28.39 -7.41 -2.81
N LYS A 103 -27.43 -8.31 -2.57
CA LYS A 103 -26.97 -8.70 -1.22
C LYS A 103 -25.46 -8.50 -1.13
N VAL A 104 -25.01 -7.64 -0.22
CA VAL A 104 -23.60 -7.30 -0.01
C VAL A 104 -23.11 -7.90 1.30
N VAL A 105 -21.89 -8.44 1.29
CA VAL A 105 -21.20 -9.01 2.44
C VAL A 105 -19.84 -8.32 2.61
N VAL A 106 -19.60 -7.76 3.78
CA VAL A 106 -18.34 -7.10 4.16
C VAL A 106 -17.67 -7.87 5.29
N LEU A 107 -16.35 -8.03 5.23
CA LEU A 107 -15.54 -8.73 6.24
C LEU A 107 -14.74 -7.72 7.09
N PRO A 108 -15.28 -7.22 8.22
CA PRO A 108 -14.59 -6.23 9.05
C PRO A 108 -13.31 -6.76 9.69
N ASP A 109 -13.21 -8.07 9.90
CA ASP A 109 -12.01 -8.71 10.49
C ASP A 109 -10.87 -8.90 9.46
N LEU A 110 -11.14 -8.64 8.16
CA LEU A 110 -10.19 -8.73 7.05
C LEU A 110 -10.18 -7.41 6.28
N GLY A 111 -9.64 -6.34 6.87
CA GLY A 111 -9.44 -5.04 6.23
C GLY A 111 -10.71 -4.26 5.90
N GLY A 112 -11.89 -4.78 6.27
CA GLY A 112 -13.15 -4.23 5.80
C GLY A 112 -13.43 -4.55 4.33
N HIS A 113 -12.82 -5.62 3.79
CA HIS A 113 -13.02 -6.02 2.39
C HIS A 113 -14.50 -6.19 2.09
N LEU A 114 -14.96 -5.60 0.97
CA LEU A 114 -16.25 -5.95 0.41
C LEU A 114 -16.10 -7.30 -0.29
N TYR A 115 -16.43 -8.37 0.41
CA TYR A 115 -16.16 -9.74 -0.02
C TYR A 115 -17.05 -10.20 -1.18
N SER A 116 -18.33 -9.86 -1.14
CA SER A 116 -19.34 -10.35 -2.09
C SER A 116 -20.44 -9.30 -2.30
N CYS A 117 -20.91 -9.18 -3.53
CA CYS A 117 -22.15 -8.49 -3.87
C CYS A 117 -22.93 -9.36 -4.86
N VAL A 118 -23.91 -10.08 -4.36
CA VAL A 118 -24.73 -10.99 -5.17
C VAL A 118 -25.86 -10.22 -5.84
N ASP A 119 -25.91 -10.36 -7.15
CA ASP A 119 -27.07 -10.03 -7.95
C ASP A 119 -28.17 -11.10 -7.77
N LYS A 120 -29.28 -10.71 -7.14
CA LYS A 120 -30.38 -11.62 -6.81
C LYS A 120 -31.18 -12.07 -8.04
N ALA A 121 -31.03 -11.40 -9.19
CA ALA A 121 -31.77 -11.75 -10.40
C ALA A 121 -31.22 -13.04 -11.06
N ASN A 122 -29.90 -13.26 -11.01
CA ASN A 122 -29.24 -14.41 -11.65
C ASN A 122 -28.32 -15.20 -10.70
N GLY A 123 -28.18 -14.77 -9.43
CA GLY A 123 -27.35 -15.40 -8.42
C GLY A 123 -25.84 -15.22 -8.62
N GLN A 124 -25.40 -14.40 -9.57
CA GLN A 124 -23.98 -14.15 -9.84
C GLN A 124 -23.42 -13.11 -8.86
N ASP A 125 -22.16 -13.28 -8.49
CA ASP A 125 -21.43 -12.28 -7.71
C ASP A 125 -20.78 -11.26 -8.64
N LEU A 126 -20.80 -9.99 -8.23
CA LEU A 126 -20.08 -8.92 -8.92
C LEU A 126 -18.57 -9.01 -8.63
N PHE A 127 -18.18 -9.58 -7.50
CA PHE A 127 -16.80 -9.60 -7.02
C PHE A 127 -16.28 -11.01 -6.82
N TYR A 128 -14.96 -11.11 -6.65
CA TYR A 128 -14.28 -12.36 -6.39
C TYR A 128 -14.47 -12.80 -4.94
N ALA A 129 -15.60 -13.44 -4.68
CA ALA A 129 -15.90 -14.15 -3.44
C ALA A 129 -15.11 -15.47 -3.39
N ASN A 130 -13.80 -15.38 -3.12
CA ASN A 130 -12.90 -16.52 -3.05
C ASN A 130 -13.37 -17.51 -1.98
N THR A 131 -13.49 -18.78 -2.36
CA THR A 131 -14.02 -19.85 -1.52
C THR A 131 -13.10 -20.23 -0.35
N SER A 132 -11.89 -19.67 -0.31
CA SER A 132 -10.88 -19.92 0.73
C SER A 132 -10.07 -18.66 1.03
N ILE A 133 -9.65 -18.49 2.28
CA ILE A 133 -8.73 -17.42 2.70
C ILE A 133 -7.30 -17.99 2.71
N LYS A 134 -6.62 -17.90 1.55
CA LYS A 134 -5.20 -18.23 1.42
C LYS A 134 -4.37 -16.97 1.36
N LYS A 135 -3.24 -17.00 2.07
CA LYS A 135 -2.37 -15.83 2.23
C LYS A 135 -1.07 -16.02 1.48
N ALA A 136 -0.61 -14.96 0.83
CA ALA A 136 0.70 -14.86 0.21
C ALA A 136 1.43 -13.60 0.72
N ARG A 137 2.75 -13.54 0.55
CA ARG A 137 3.57 -12.36 0.90
C ARG A 137 3.49 -11.32 -0.22
N VAL A 138 2.48 -10.45 -0.18
CA VAL A 138 2.23 -9.36 -1.16
C VAL A 138 2.15 -7.99 -0.49
N SER A 139 1.38 -7.83 0.60
CA SER A 139 1.13 -6.53 1.24
C SER A 139 2.35 -5.93 1.94
N TYR A 140 2.24 -4.68 2.40
CA TYR A 140 3.30 -4.01 3.17
C TYR A 140 3.83 -4.84 4.34
N ARG A 141 2.93 -5.52 5.05
CA ARG A 141 3.27 -6.39 6.20
C ARG A 141 3.49 -7.85 5.82
N GLY A 142 3.48 -8.22 4.54
CA GLY A 142 3.56 -9.61 4.10
C GLY A 142 2.19 -10.16 3.75
N ALA A 143 1.43 -10.66 4.73
CA ALA A 143 0.16 -11.34 4.50
C ALA A 143 -0.84 -10.51 3.66
N TRP A 144 -1.37 -11.14 2.62
CA TRP A 144 -2.40 -10.60 1.72
C TRP A 144 -3.24 -11.75 1.17
N THR A 145 -4.50 -11.49 0.82
CA THR A 145 -5.44 -12.50 0.28
C THR A 145 -6.25 -11.89 -0.87
N ALA A 146 -6.58 -12.70 -1.87
CA ALA A 146 -7.38 -12.27 -3.02
C ALA A 146 -8.87 -12.36 -2.69
N LEU A 147 -9.50 -11.23 -2.37
CA LEU A 147 -10.92 -11.13 -1.99
C LEU A 147 -11.52 -9.83 -2.51
N GLY A 148 -12.70 -9.90 -3.13
CA GLY A 148 -13.63 -8.78 -3.14
C GLY A 148 -13.05 -7.43 -3.57
N ILE A 149 -13.41 -6.35 -2.87
CA ILE A 149 -12.76 -5.03 -2.97
C ILE A 149 -11.86 -4.77 -1.77
N GLU A 150 -10.61 -4.41 -2.04
CA GLU A 150 -9.65 -3.83 -1.11
C GLU A 150 -9.63 -2.30 -1.23
N PHE A 151 -9.61 -1.60 -0.09
CA PHE A 151 -9.53 -0.13 -0.03
C PHE A 151 -8.12 0.31 0.35
N ASN A 152 -7.36 0.86 -0.59
CA ASN A 152 -5.94 1.15 -0.36
C ASN A 152 -5.70 2.63 -0.03
N PHE A 153 -5.40 2.90 1.24
CA PHE A 153 -4.96 4.19 1.76
C PHE A 153 -4.14 3.98 3.05
N PRO A 154 -3.12 4.80 3.32
CA PRO A 154 -2.51 5.82 2.45
C PRO A 154 -1.39 5.25 1.56
N VAL A 155 -1.29 3.93 1.47
CA VAL A 155 -0.35 3.20 0.62
C VAL A 155 -1.08 2.03 -0.06
N SER A 156 -0.49 1.50 -1.13
CA SER A 156 -0.99 0.28 -1.79
C SER A 156 -0.89 -0.94 -0.87
N HIS A 157 -1.84 -1.87 -0.96
CA HIS A 157 -1.99 -3.04 -0.09
C HIS A 157 -1.68 -2.69 1.38
N ASN A 158 -2.51 -1.79 1.91
CA ASN A 158 -2.26 -1.05 3.13
C ASN A 158 -1.93 -1.96 4.35
N TRP A 159 -1.38 -1.39 5.42
CA TRP A 159 -0.96 -2.15 6.62
C TRP A 159 -2.07 -2.93 7.33
N VAL A 160 -3.33 -2.67 7.01
CA VAL A 160 -4.50 -3.27 7.67
C VAL A 160 -5.36 -4.08 6.70
N THR A 161 -4.91 -4.32 5.47
CA THR A 161 -5.65 -5.04 4.43
C THR A 161 -6.20 -6.40 4.90
N VAL A 162 -5.46 -7.14 5.73
CA VAL A 162 -5.91 -8.41 6.31
C VAL A 162 -6.01 -8.38 7.84
N SER A 163 -6.20 -7.18 8.39
CA SER A 163 -6.35 -6.94 9.83
C SER A 163 -7.77 -6.44 10.15
N PRO A 164 -8.28 -6.62 11.37
CA PRO A 164 -9.56 -6.03 11.74
C PRO A 164 -9.54 -4.51 11.62
N VAL A 165 -10.67 -3.95 11.17
CA VAL A 165 -10.88 -2.50 11.03
C VAL A 165 -12.09 -2.04 11.84
N ASP A 166 -12.18 -0.72 12.07
CA ASP A 166 -13.34 -0.13 12.72
C ASP A 166 -14.54 -0.16 11.76
N TYR A 167 -15.74 -0.35 12.32
CA TYR A 167 -16.96 -0.35 11.54
C TYR A 167 -18.16 0.24 12.29
N ALA A 168 -19.16 0.67 11.52
CA ALA A 168 -20.45 1.10 12.01
C ALA A 168 -21.56 0.73 11.02
N THR A 169 -22.81 0.69 11.48
CA THR A 169 -23.97 0.46 10.61
C THR A 169 -25.10 1.43 10.94
N ALA A 170 -25.90 1.81 9.95
CA ALA A 170 -27.08 2.63 10.16
C ALA A 170 -28.22 2.28 9.20
N ARG A 171 -29.43 2.59 9.66
CA ARG A 171 -30.65 2.68 8.85
C ARG A 171 -30.99 4.16 8.68
N ASN A 172 -31.20 4.56 7.44
CA ASN A 172 -31.39 5.97 7.09
C ASN A 172 -32.89 6.31 6.98
N PRO A 173 -33.28 7.58 7.18
CA PRO A 173 -34.68 8.02 7.11
C PRO A 173 -35.36 7.77 5.75
N ASP A 174 -34.59 7.68 4.67
CA ASP A 174 -35.09 7.41 3.31
C ASP A 174 -35.29 5.91 3.01
N GLY A 175 -35.13 5.04 4.01
CA GLY A 175 -35.25 3.59 3.88
C GLY A 175 -33.97 2.90 3.37
N SER A 176 -32.92 3.64 3.04
CA SER A 176 -31.60 3.08 2.75
C SER A 176 -30.89 2.59 4.02
N ALA A 177 -29.84 1.79 3.86
CA ALA A 177 -28.97 1.40 4.95
C ALA A 177 -27.51 1.44 4.51
N THR A 178 -26.63 1.71 5.46
CA THR A 178 -25.21 1.94 5.21
C THR A 178 -24.35 1.13 6.18
N ILE A 179 -23.28 0.53 5.67
CA ILE A 179 -22.14 0.01 6.43
C ILE A 179 -20.98 0.97 6.24
N TRP A 180 -20.32 1.37 7.32
CA TRP A 180 -19.03 2.04 7.26
C TRP A 180 -17.94 1.10 7.73
N VAL A 181 -16.83 1.09 7.00
CA VAL A 181 -15.55 0.51 7.43
C VAL A 181 -14.47 1.58 7.33
N GLY A 182 -13.49 1.55 8.22
CA GLY A 182 -12.42 2.54 8.22
C GLY A 182 -11.32 2.21 9.23
N ASN A 183 -10.21 2.93 9.13
CA ASN A 183 -9.11 2.80 10.07
C ASN A 183 -8.29 4.09 10.13
N GLN A 184 -7.59 4.29 11.24
CA GLN A 184 -6.51 5.26 11.38
C GLN A 184 -5.16 4.52 11.44
N ASP A 185 -4.30 4.74 10.44
CA ASP A 185 -3.01 4.05 10.38
C ASP A 185 -2.04 4.52 11.50
N ARG A 186 -1.13 3.65 11.94
CA ARG A 186 -0.17 3.94 13.02
C ARG A 186 1.14 4.60 12.55
N VAL A 187 1.39 4.67 11.24
CA VAL A 187 2.63 5.21 10.65
C VAL A 187 2.55 6.73 10.56
N TYR A 188 1.45 7.23 9.99
CA TYR A 188 1.18 8.65 9.76
C TYR A 188 0.00 9.16 10.61
N GLY A 189 -0.84 8.26 11.14
CA GLY A 189 -2.06 8.69 11.81
C GLY A 189 -3.14 9.17 10.84
N MET A 190 -3.05 8.85 9.55
CA MET A 190 -4.08 9.23 8.59
C MET A 190 -5.25 8.26 8.64
N GLN A 191 -6.43 8.79 8.32
CA GLN A 191 -7.68 8.08 8.44
C GLN A 191 -8.33 7.90 7.06
N TRP A 192 -8.88 6.72 6.84
CA TRP A 192 -9.79 6.46 5.73
C TRP A 192 -11.09 5.87 6.24
N GLN A 193 -12.17 6.14 5.51
CA GLN A 193 -13.49 5.58 5.76
C GLN A 193 -14.20 5.35 4.42
N VAL A 194 -14.93 4.23 4.33
CA VAL A 194 -15.76 3.87 3.19
C VAL A 194 -17.17 3.54 3.68
N GLY A 195 -18.15 4.31 3.21
CA GLY A 195 -19.58 4.07 3.41
C GLY A 195 -20.19 3.32 2.23
N LEU A 196 -20.68 2.11 2.46
CA LEU A 196 -21.35 1.26 1.48
C LEU A 196 -22.85 1.33 1.68
N THR A 197 -23.60 1.84 0.69
CA THR A 197 -25.04 2.09 0.80
C THR A 197 -25.84 1.34 -0.26
N LEU A 198 -26.91 0.68 0.18
CA LEU A 198 -27.99 0.21 -0.69
C LEU A 198 -29.25 1.04 -0.45
N ARG A 199 -30.00 1.32 -1.52
CA ARG A 199 -31.28 2.05 -1.49
C ARG A 199 -32.44 1.15 -1.91
N PRO A 200 -33.66 1.38 -1.40
CA PRO A 200 -34.85 0.69 -1.90
C PRO A 200 -35.08 0.97 -3.39
N GLY A 201 -35.42 -0.07 -4.17
CA GLY A 201 -35.73 0.05 -5.60
C GLY A 201 -34.54 0.30 -6.54
N VAL A 202 -33.30 0.15 -6.05
CA VAL A 202 -32.08 0.44 -6.81
C VAL A 202 -31.15 -0.77 -6.87
N ALA A 203 -30.81 -1.24 -8.08
CA ALA A 203 -29.81 -2.30 -8.29
C ALA A 203 -28.41 -1.72 -8.52
N ARG A 204 -27.90 -0.97 -7.54
CA ARG A 204 -26.57 -0.36 -7.55
C ARG A 204 -26.06 -0.26 -6.14
N LEU A 205 -24.77 -0.53 -5.95
CA LEU A 205 -24.07 -0.25 -4.72
C LEU A 205 -23.41 1.13 -4.80
N GLU A 206 -23.64 1.97 -3.80
CA GLU A 206 -23.02 3.29 -3.66
C GLU A 206 -21.87 3.20 -2.65
N GLN A 207 -20.71 3.75 -3.02
CA GLN A 207 -19.52 3.81 -2.19
C GLN A 207 -19.13 5.28 -1.96
N ASP A 208 -19.20 5.75 -0.72
CA ASP A 208 -18.78 7.08 -0.29
C ASP A 208 -17.44 6.98 0.43
N VAL A 209 -16.42 7.70 -0.06
CA VAL A 209 -15.05 7.60 0.46
C VAL A 209 -14.66 8.92 1.12
N ALA A 210 -14.05 8.81 2.31
CA ALA A 210 -13.46 9.92 3.04
C ALA A 210 -12.00 9.61 3.39
N LEU A 211 -11.08 10.50 3.00
CA LEU A 211 -9.65 10.44 3.33
C LEU A 211 -9.31 11.68 4.16
N TYR A 212 -8.73 11.50 5.34
CA TYR A 212 -8.53 12.59 6.30
C TYR A 212 -7.14 12.52 6.95
N ASN A 213 -6.47 13.67 7.02
CA ASN A 213 -5.24 13.82 7.81
C ASN A 213 -5.54 14.51 9.16
N PRO A 214 -5.82 13.77 10.25
CA PRO A 214 -5.99 14.35 11.58
C PRO A 214 -4.67 14.75 12.23
N SER A 215 -3.51 14.42 11.64
CA SER A 215 -2.20 14.71 12.22
C SER A 215 -1.89 16.21 12.17
N ALA A 216 -0.80 16.61 12.84
CA ALA A 216 -0.32 18.00 12.86
C ALA A 216 0.65 18.31 11.70
N THR A 217 1.09 17.30 10.95
CA THR A 217 2.04 17.47 9.84
C THR A 217 1.46 16.92 8.55
N ARG A 218 1.95 17.40 7.41
CA ARG A 218 1.52 16.86 6.12
C ARG A 218 2.06 15.44 5.96
N HIS A 219 1.30 14.57 5.32
CA HIS A 219 1.76 13.22 4.99
C HIS A 219 1.41 12.84 3.56
N ARG A 220 2.24 11.99 2.95
CA ARG A 220 1.97 11.44 1.61
C ARG A 220 0.68 10.62 1.66
N PHE A 221 -0.12 10.63 0.60
CA PHE A 221 -1.28 9.76 0.50
C PHE A 221 -1.40 9.11 -0.88
N TYR A 222 -2.22 8.06 -0.90
CA TYR A 222 -2.52 7.17 -2.02
C TYR A 222 -3.99 6.79 -1.91
N TRP A 223 -4.71 6.72 -3.03
CA TRP A 223 -6.00 6.04 -3.07
C TRP A 223 -6.16 5.28 -4.37
N TRP A 224 -6.36 3.97 -4.25
CA TRP A 224 -6.86 3.10 -5.31
C TRP A 224 -7.80 2.06 -4.71
N ASN A 225 -9.01 1.94 -5.26
CA ASN A 225 -9.81 0.75 -4.99
C ASN A 225 -9.26 -0.42 -5.81
N ASN A 226 -9.19 -1.61 -5.20
CA ASN A 226 -8.74 -2.80 -5.91
C ASN A 226 -9.82 -3.87 -5.84
N ALA A 227 -10.65 -3.96 -6.87
CA ALA A 227 -11.75 -4.90 -6.93
C ALA A 227 -11.37 -6.15 -7.74
N GLY A 228 -11.19 -7.26 -7.05
CA GLY A 228 -11.12 -8.58 -7.67
C GLY A 228 -12.48 -8.98 -8.24
N VAL A 229 -12.50 -9.38 -9.51
CA VAL A 229 -13.67 -9.92 -10.21
C VAL A 229 -13.31 -11.31 -10.73
N ARG A 230 -14.11 -12.34 -10.40
CA ARG A 230 -13.86 -13.71 -10.88
C ARG A 230 -13.89 -13.75 -12.40
N VAL A 231 -12.98 -14.50 -13.03
CA VAL A 231 -12.92 -14.60 -14.50
C VAL A 231 -12.71 -16.02 -15.01
N TRP A 232 -12.95 -16.19 -16.30
CA TRP A 232 -12.62 -17.35 -17.13
C TRP A 232 -11.83 -16.88 -18.35
N ASP A 233 -11.29 -17.82 -19.13
CA ASP A 233 -10.47 -17.49 -20.30
C ASP A 233 -11.22 -16.69 -21.37
N ASP A 234 -12.55 -16.82 -21.44
CA ASP A 234 -13.43 -16.09 -22.36
C ASP A 234 -13.95 -14.75 -21.80
N THR A 235 -13.66 -14.43 -20.53
CA THR A 235 -14.06 -13.16 -19.92
C THR A 235 -13.44 -11.98 -20.67
N ARG A 236 -14.24 -10.93 -20.83
CA ARG A 236 -13.85 -9.68 -21.48
C ARG A 236 -13.72 -8.52 -20.50
N ILE A 237 -12.63 -7.78 -20.61
CA ILE A 237 -12.43 -6.48 -19.98
C ILE A 237 -12.98 -5.42 -20.95
N GLU A 238 -14.01 -4.70 -20.54
CA GLU A 238 -14.72 -3.73 -21.35
C GLU A 238 -14.45 -2.32 -20.84
N TYR A 239 -13.57 -1.62 -21.53
CA TYR A 239 -13.27 -0.23 -21.23
C TYR A 239 -12.98 0.55 -22.52
N PRO A 240 -13.76 1.60 -22.82
CA PRO A 240 -13.51 2.44 -23.98
C PRO A 240 -12.23 3.27 -23.79
N MET A 241 -11.14 2.77 -24.34
CA MET A 241 -9.88 3.49 -24.54
C MET A 241 -9.25 3.08 -25.88
N ARG A 242 -8.18 3.77 -26.28
CA ARG A 242 -7.37 3.42 -27.47
C ARG A 242 -5.93 3.07 -27.11
N PHE A 243 -5.51 3.42 -25.91
CA PHE A 243 -4.13 3.30 -25.46
C PHE A 243 -4.10 2.91 -23.99
N THR A 244 -3.07 2.13 -23.64
CA THR A 244 -2.73 1.81 -22.26
C THR A 244 -1.34 2.30 -21.92
N ALA A 245 -1.07 2.45 -20.63
CA ALA A 245 0.26 2.73 -20.10
C ALA A 245 0.70 1.66 -19.09
N SER A 246 1.99 1.32 -19.10
CA SER A 246 2.60 0.42 -18.12
C SER A 246 2.84 1.11 -16.76
N HIS A 247 3.25 0.33 -15.75
CA HIS A 247 3.76 0.86 -14.47
C HIS A 247 4.80 1.97 -14.66
N GLY A 248 4.71 3.01 -13.83
CA GLY A 248 5.54 4.21 -13.92
C GLY A 248 5.35 5.03 -15.21
N PHE A 249 4.33 4.72 -16.03
CA PHE A 249 4.10 5.34 -17.34
C PHE A 249 5.33 5.25 -18.25
N ARG A 250 6.07 4.14 -18.15
CA ARG A 250 7.33 3.93 -18.88
C ARG A 250 7.10 3.60 -20.35
N GLU A 251 5.97 2.98 -20.68
CA GLU A 251 5.63 2.56 -22.03
C GLU A 251 4.14 2.77 -22.30
N ILE A 252 3.81 3.23 -23.51
CA ILE A 252 2.43 3.38 -24.00
C ILE A 252 2.21 2.42 -25.16
N ASP A 253 1.12 1.66 -25.11
CA ASP A 253 0.76 0.66 -26.11
C ASP A 253 -0.68 0.88 -26.62
N THR A 254 -1.07 0.18 -27.68
CA THR A 254 -2.41 0.23 -28.27
C THR A 254 -3.39 -0.68 -27.53
N TRP A 255 -4.68 -0.29 -27.55
CA TRP A 255 -5.80 -1.06 -27.01
C TRP A 255 -6.94 -1.08 -28.04
N PRO A 256 -7.73 -2.18 -28.16
CA PRO A 256 -7.68 -3.41 -27.36
C PRO A 256 -6.57 -4.39 -27.75
N VAL A 257 -6.06 -4.29 -28.97
CA VAL A 257 -4.96 -5.11 -29.47
C VAL A 257 -3.66 -4.34 -29.31
N ASN A 258 -2.70 -4.92 -28.60
CA ASN A 258 -1.40 -4.32 -28.37
C ASN A 258 -0.50 -4.40 -29.63
N GLN A 259 0.66 -3.74 -29.60
CA GLN A 259 1.62 -3.77 -30.71
C GLN A 259 2.17 -5.17 -31.03
N ALA A 260 2.07 -6.11 -30.09
CA ALA A 260 2.41 -7.53 -30.31
C ALA A 260 1.27 -8.35 -30.94
N GLY A 261 0.11 -7.75 -31.24
CA GLY A 261 -1.03 -8.43 -31.86
C GLY A 261 -1.91 -9.22 -30.87
N VAL A 262 -1.74 -9.02 -29.57
CA VAL A 262 -2.51 -9.68 -28.52
C VAL A 262 -3.73 -8.82 -28.16
N ASP A 263 -4.92 -9.39 -28.26
CA ASP A 263 -6.15 -8.77 -27.76
C ASP A 263 -6.21 -8.87 -26.23
N LEU A 264 -5.95 -7.74 -25.56
CA LEU A 264 -5.91 -7.61 -24.11
C LEU A 264 -7.29 -7.50 -23.46
N THR A 265 -8.38 -7.50 -24.25
CA THR A 265 -9.72 -7.59 -23.67
C THR A 265 -10.02 -8.99 -23.19
N VAL A 266 -9.42 -10.03 -23.77
CA VAL A 266 -9.72 -11.44 -23.48
C VAL A 266 -8.67 -12.01 -22.53
N VAL A 267 -9.09 -12.34 -21.30
CA VAL A 267 -8.18 -12.78 -20.22
C VAL A 267 -7.36 -14.02 -20.60
N GLY A 268 -7.92 -14.96 -21.36
CA GLY A 268 -7.21 -16.15 -21.84
C GLY A 268 -5.98 -15.85 -22.70
N HIS A 269 -5.88 -14.66 -23.31
CA HIS A 269 -4.74 -14.26 -24.15
C HIS A 269 -3.56 -13.70 -23.36
N HIS A 270 -3.68 -13.53 -22.04
CA HIS A 270 -2.62 -12.98 -21.19
C HIS A 270 -1.53 -14.03 -20.88
N THR A 271 -0.78 -14.49 -21.89
CA THR A 271 0.13 -15.65 -21.78
C THR A 271 1.61 -15.28 -21.61
N LEU A 272 1.93 -14.01 -21.37
CA LEU A 272 3.30 -13.49 -21.29
C LEU A 272 3.59 -12.86 -19.91
N GLY A 273 3.04 -13.46 -18.86
CA GLY A 273 3.15 -12.94 -17.50
C GLY A 273 1.96 -12.05 -17.10
N PRO A 274 2.07 -11.41 -15.92
CA PRO A 274 1.06 -10.50 -15.43
C PRO A 274 0.82 -9.34 -16.37
N VAL A 275 -0.46 -9.03 -16.62
CA VAL A 275 -0.86 -7.83 -17.35
C VAL A 275 -1.23 -6.76 -16.35
N SER A 276 -0.59 -5.60 -16.44
CA SER A 276 -0.84 -4.44 -15.57
C SER A 276 -0.86 -3.18 -16.41
N GLN A 277 -2.05 -2.65 -16.68
CA GLN A 277 -2.24 -1.61 -17.67
C GLN A 277 -3.17 -0.52 -17.15
N PHE A 278 -2.70 0.72 -17.24
CA PHE A 278 -3.43 1.94 -16.90
C PHE A 278 -4.13 2.50 -18.14
N SER A 279 -5.26 3.16 -17.94
CA SER A 279 -5.92 3.94 -18.98
C SER A 279 -5.03 5.08 -19.43
N HIS A 280 -4.89 5.26 -20.76
CA HIS A 280 -4.19 6.41 -21.31
C HIS A 280 -5.04 7.13 -22.36
N GLY A 281 -5.23 8.43 -22.17
CA GLY A 281 -5.98 9.30 -23.07
C GLY A 281 -7.50 9.11 -23.06
N SER A 282 -8.07 8.18 -22.28
CA SER A 282 -9.53 8.08 -22.08
C SER A 282 -9.97 8.81 -20.81
N ARG A 283 -11.08 9.53 -20.89
CA ARG A 283 -11.76 10.20 -19.78
C ARG A 283 -13.12 9.58 -19.46
N GLU A 284 -13.38 8.39 -20.00
CA GLU A 284 -14.64 7.69 -19.78
C GLU A 284 -14.81 7.32 -18.30
N PRO A 285 -15.99 7.59 -17.71
CA PRO A 285 -16.22 7.53 -16.26
C PRO A 285 -16.47 6.11 -15.74
N PHE A 286 -16.29 5.07 -16.56
CA PHE A 286 -16.62 3.70 -16.21
C PHE A 286 -15.60 2.72 -16.76
N MET A 287 -15.50 1.54 -16.16
CA MET A 287 -14.84 0.36 -16.71
C MET A 287 -15.61 -0.88 -16.26
N GLY A 288 -15.55 -1.98 -17.01
CA GLY A 288 -16.30 -3.17 -16.65
C GLY A 288 -15.67 -4.48 -17.07
N VAL A 289 -16.27 -5.55 -16.58
CA VAL A 289 -15.93 -6.93 -16.93
C VAL A 289 -17.23 -7.61 -17.33
N TYR A 290 -17.23 -8.28 -18.47
CA TYR A 290 -18.35 -9.05 -18.98
C TYR A 290 -17.94 -10.51 -19.19
N HIS A 291 -18.81 -11.42 -18.79
CA HIS A 291 -18.62 -12.86 -18.89
C HIS A 291 -19.55 -13.41 -19.98
N PRO A 292 -19.04 -13.70 -21.19
CA PRO A 292 -19.86 -14.28 -22.25
C PRO A 292 -20.54 -15.59 -21.82
N ARG A 293 -19.81 -16.45 -21.09
CA ARG A 293 -20.33 -17.72 -20.57
C ARG A 293 -21.54 -17.59 -19.65
N THR A 294 -21.52 -16.69 -18.68
CA THR A 294 -22.64 -16.52 -17.72
C THR A 294 -23.62 -15.43 -18.15
N ARG A 295 -23.31 -14.71 -19.24
CA ARG A 295 -24.04 -13.53 -19.71
C ARG A 295 -24.26 -12.51 -18.60
N ALA A 296 -23.28 -12.35 -17.72
CA ALA A 296 -23.32 -11.45 -16.58
C ALA A 296 -22.01 -10.65 -16.49
N GLY A 297 -21.96 -9.65 -15.63
CA GLY A 297 -20.75 -8.86 -15.43
C GLY A 297 -20.93 -7.77 -14.39
N VAL A 298 -19.93 -6.91 -14.31
CA VAL A 298 -19.90 -5.77 -13.38
C VAL A 298 -19.37 -4.54 -14.09
N VAL A 299 -19.95 -3.39 -13.77
CA VAL A 299 -19.44 -2.08 -14.13
C VAL A 299 -19.05 -1.33 -12.87
N HIS A 300 -17.84 -0.79 -12.87
CA HIS A 300 -17.40 0.26 -11.98
C HIS A 300 -17.62 1.62 -12.64
N TYR A 301 -18.28 2.55 -11.96
CA TYR A 301 -18.35 3.95 -12.36
C TYR A 301 -17.68 4.84 -11.31
N SER A 302 -16.78 5.71 -11.76
CA SER A 302 -16.19 6.76 -10.94
C SER A 302 -15.89 8.00 -11.79
N SER A 303 -16.18 9.18 -11.23
CA SER A 303 -16.08 10.43 -11.97
C SER A 303 -14.64 10.70 -12.42
N PRO A 304 -14.39 11.15 -13.67
CA PRO A 304 -13.07 11.56 -14.12
C PRO A 304 -12.58 12.85 -13.45
N THR A 305 -13.44 13.56 -12.70
CA THR A 305 -13.03 14.69 -11.84
C THR A 305 -12.37 14.24 -10.56
N ASP A 306 -12.81 13.10 -10.02
CA ASP A 306 -12.42 12.64 -8.70
C ASP A 306 -11.38 11.53 -8.84
N SER A 307 -11.70 10.51 -9.63
CA SER A 307 -10.90 9.29 -9.84
C SER A 307 -10.56 9.14 -11.34
N PRO A 308 -9.65 9.98 -11.87
CA PRO A 308 -9.42 10.16 -13.30
C PRO A 308 -8.83 8.95 -14.01
N THR A 309 -8.15 8.05 -13.31
CA THR A 309 -7.43 6.94 -13.93
C THR A 309 -8.03 5.60 -13.55
N LYS A 310 -8.09 4.71 -14.53
CA LYS A 310 -8.52 3.32 -14.40
C LYS A 310 -7.34 2.39 -14.67
N LYS A 311 -7.32 1.23 -14.03
CA LYS A 311 -6.30 0.20 -14.23
C LYS A 311 -6.96 -1.15 -14.20
N PHE A 312 -6.54 -2.03 -15.09
CA PHE A 312 -6.84 -3.44 -14.98
C PHE A 312 -5.56 -4.23 -14.73
N TRP A 313 -5.69 -5.33 -13.99
CA TRP A 313 -4.57 -6.21 -13.72
C TRP A 313 -4.99 -7.68 -13.69
N SER A 314 -4.08 -8.57 -14.10
CA SER A 314 -4.25 -10.02 -13.99
C SER A 314 -2.91 -10.73 -13.79
N TRP A 315 -2.90 -11.88 -13.13
CA TRP A 315 -1.71 -12.74 -13.00
C TRP A 315 -1.21 -13.35 -14.32
N GLY A 316 -2.04 -13.31 -15.37
CA GLY A 316 -1.81 -14.05 -16.61
C GLY A 316 -2.37 -15.49 -16.59
N SER A 317 -2.21 -16.15 -17.72
CA SER A 317 -2.61 -17.54 -17.99
C SER A 317 -1.42 -18.41 -18.38
N ASP A 318 -0.19 -17.90 -18.24
CA ASP A 318 1.04 -18.67 -18.33
C ASP A 318 1.30 -19.51 -17.05
N PRO A 319 2.30 -20.41 -17.03
CA PRO A 319 2.56 -21.27 -15.87
C PRO A 319 2.75 -20.53 -14.53
N ASP A 320 3.34 -19.33 -14.51
CA ASP A 320 3.50 -18.57 -13.26
C ASP A 320 2.15 -18.04 -12.78
N GLY A 321 1.32 -17.54 -13.70
CA GLY A 321 -0.04 -17.09 -13.40
C GLY A 321 -0.93 -18.22 -12.86
N LEU A 322 -0.78 -19.44 -13.40
CA LEU A 322 -1.48 -20.63 -12.88
C LEU A 322 -0.99 -21.03 -11.47
N ASP A 323 0.31 -20.92 -11.21
CA ASP A 323 0.89 -21.12 -9.87
C ASP A 323 0.31 -20.12 -8.84
N TRP A 324 0.07 -18.87 -9.24
CA TRP A 324 -0.59 -17.87 -8.39
C TRP A 324 -2.05 -18.21 -8.07
N ARG A 325 -2.81 -18.76 -9.02
CA ARG A 325 -4.19 -19.24 -8.76
C ARG A 325 -4.21 -20.30 -7.68
N LYS A 326 -3.29 -21.27 -7.73
CA LYS A 326 -3.11 -22.32 -6.71
C LYS A 326 -2.68 -21.75 -5.35
N ALA A 327 -1.82 -20.74 -5.35
CA ALA A 327 -1.33 -20.11 -4.13
C ALA A 327 -2.44 -19.34 -3.39
N LEU A 328 -3.38 -18.74 -4.12
CA LEU A 328 -4.38 -17.82 -3.58
C LEU A 328 -5.80 -18.41 -3.46
N SER A 329 -6.07 -19.58 -4.05
CA SER A 329 -7.37 -20.25 -3.94
C SER A 329 -7.24 -21.77 -3.78
N ASP A 330 -8.26 -22.41 -3.20
CA ASP A 330 -8.40 -23.87 -3.14
C ASP A 330 -9.01 -24.45 -4.43
N ASP A 331 -9.78 -23.66 -5.19
CA ASP A 331 -10.46 -24.07 -6.42
C ASP A 331 -9.73 -23.65 -7.71
N GLU A 332 -8.50 -23.15 -7.58
CA GLU A 332 -7.65 -22.63 -8.68
C GLU A 332 -8.34 -21.57 -9.56
N SER A 333 -9.30 -20.84 -8.98
CA SER A 333 -10.06 -19.84 -9.72
C SER A 333 -9.21 -18.62 -10.10
N ALA A 334 -9.53 -18.04 -11.25
CA ALA A 334 -8.91 -16.82 -11.74
C ALA A 334 -9.74 -15.59 -11.35
N TYR A 335 -9.06 -14.46 -11.23
CA TYR A 335 -9.68 -13.15 -11.10
C TYR A 335 -8.87 -12.11 -11.90
N VAL A 336 -9.53 -11.01 -12.26
CA VAL A 336 -8.86 -9.76 -12.66
C VAL A 336 -9.14 -8.69 -11.63
N GLU A 337 -8.27 -7.71 -11.55
CA GLU A 337 -8.46 -6.53 -10.72
C GLU A 337 -8.95 -5.37 -11.57
N VAL A 338 -10.06 -4.76 -11.14
CA VAL A 338 -10.65 -3.55 -11.71
C VAL A 338 -10.40 -2.43 -10.71
N GLN A 339 -9.62 -1.42 -11.11
CA GLN A 339 -9.09 -0.43 -10.17
C GLN A 339 -9.30 0.99 -10.69
N SER A 340 -9.49 1.93 -9.76
CA SER A 340 -9.59 3.37 -10.01
C SER A 340 -8.89 4.14 -8.90
N GLY A 341 -8.22 5.23 -9.26
CA GLY A 341 -7.48 6.03 -8.29
C GLY A 341 -7.49 7.53 -8.59
N LEU A 342 -7.10 8.30 -7.57
CA LEU A 342 -7.02 9.77 -7.60
C LEU A 342 -5.85 10.30 -8.45
N PHE A 343 -4.89 9.43 -8.79
CA PHE A 343 -3.65 9.80 -9.48
C PHE A 343 -3.49 9.08 -10.81
N ARG A 344 -2.57 9.57 -11.63
CA ARG A 344 -2.26 8.99 -12.96
C ARG A 344 -1.84 7.53 -12.93
N ASN A 345 -1.24 7.04 -11.84
CA ASN A 345 -0.78 5.66 -11.67
C ASN A 345 -0.59 5.31 -10.18
N GLN A 346 -0.12 4.10 -9.90
CA GLN A 346 0.07 3.59 -8.54
C GLN A 346 1.42 3.97 -7.90
N GLU A 347 2.27 4.70 -8.63
CA GLU A 347 3.54 5.23 -8.15
C GLU A 347 3.50 6.74 -7.89
N THR A 348 2.35 7.38 -8.13
CA THR A 348 2.15 8.81 -7.91
C THR A 348 1.46 9.04 -6.58
N TYR A 349 2.00 9.97 -5.81
CA TYR A 349 1.53 10.36 -4.49
C TYR A 349 1.43 11.88 -4.41
N ALA A 350 0.64 12.39 -3.47
CA ALA A 350 0.62 13.79 -3.11
C ALA A 350 0.64 13.93 -1.59
N PHE A 351 0.83 15.15 -1.08
CA PHE A 351 0.68 15.44 0.34
C PHE A 351 -0.76 15.81 0.68
N LEU A 352 -1.27 15.25 1.77
CA LEU A 352 -2.49 15.70 2.43
C LEU A 352 -2.09 16.57 3.61
N GLU A 353 -2.44 17.85 3.55
CA GLU A 353 -2.07 18.85 4.58
C GLU A 353 -2.77 18.57 5.93
N PRO A 354 -2.25 19.10 7.06
CA PRO A 354 -2.87 18.95 8.37
C PRO A 354 -4.34 19.39 8.37
N GLN A 355 -5.22 18.54 8.89
CA GLN A 355 -6.68 18.74 8.94
C GLN A 355 -7.39 18.79 7.58
N ALA A 356 -6.71 18.49 6.46
CA ALA A 356 -7.34 18.39 5.16
C ALA A 356 -8.05 17.04 4.99
N ALA A 357 -9.16 17.07 4.24
CA ALA A 357 -9.93 15.89 3.86
C ALA A 357 -10.24 15.89 2.36
N ILE A 358 -10.44 14.69 1.79
CA ILE A 358 -10.85 14.46 0.41
C ILE A 358 -12.05 13.51 0.44
N HIS A 359 -13.10 13.86 -0.32
CA HIS A 359 -14.33 13.08 -0.43
C HIS A 359 -14.72 12.86 -1.89
N PHE A 360 -15.17 11.65 -2.21
CA PHE A 360 -15.67 11.29 -3.55
C PHE A 360 -16.56 10.05 -3.49
N THR A 361 -17.28 9.79 -4.59
CA THR A 361 -18.22 8.67 -4.69
C THR A 361 -17.92 7.76 -5.88
N GLU A 362 -18.16 6.47 -5.68
CA GLU A 362 -18.01 5.42 -6.69
C GLU A 362 -19.27 4.54 -6.70
N TYR A 363 -19.53 3.87 -7.82
CA TYR A 363 -20.71 3.03 -8.00
C TYR A 363 -20.37 1.70 -8.66
N TRP A 364 -21.02 0.64 -8.17
CA TRP A 364 -20.90 -0.70 -8.71
C TRP A 364 -22.27 -1.21 -9.17
N MET A 365 -22.33 -1.66 -10.43
CA MET A 365 -23.59 -2.02 -11.09
C MET A 365 -23.48 -3.40 -11.74
N PRO A 366 -24.45 -4.30 -11.53
CA PRO A 366 -24.55 -5.56 -12.26
C PRO A 366 -24.84 -5.34 -13.74
N VAL A 367 -24.26 -6.19 -14.58
CA VAL A 367 -24.58 -6.31 -16.01
C VAL A 367 -25.20 -7.67 -16.26
N ARG A 368 -26.28 -7.72 -17.04
CA ARG A 368 -27.04 -8.95 -17.30
C ARG A 368 -27.50 -9.00 -18.74
N GLU A 369 -27.18 -10.08 -19.43
CA GLU A 369 -27.72 -10.52 -20.70
C GLU A 369 -27.61 -9.53 -21.87
N ILE A 370 -27.03 -8.34 -21.70
CA ILE A 370 -26.99 -7.31 -22.75
C ILE A 370 -25.90 -7.52 -23.80
N GLY A 371 -25.00 -8.50 -23.63
CA GLY A 371 -24.03 -8.92 -24.64
C GLY A 371 -22.61 -8.33 -24.49
N GLY A 372 -22.46 -7.24 -23.74
CA GLY A 372 -21.19 -6.55 -23.50
C GLY A 372 -21.44 -5.22 -22.80
N ILE A 373 -20.47 -4.30 -22.82
CA ILE A 373 -20.60 -2.97 -22.19
C ILE A 373 -20.04 -1.93 -23.16
N THR A 374 -20.85 -0.93 -23.52
CA THR A 374 -20.45 0.16 -24.44
C THR A 374 -20.49 1.52 -23.76
N ARG A 375 -21.47 1.75 -22.89
CA ARG A 375 -21.60 2.98 -22.09
C ARG A 375 -22.23 2.64 -20.74
N ALA A 376 -21.79 3.30 -19.68
CA ALA A 376 -22.46 3.21 -18.39
C ALA A 376 -22.48 4.54 -17.64
N ASN A 377 -23.51 4.74 -16.86
CA ASN A 377 -23.63 5.77 -15.84
C ASN A 377 -24.41 5.18 -14.64
N PRO A 378 -24.57 5.91 -13.52
CA PRO A 378 -25.27 5.36 -12.36
C PRO A 378 -26.72 4.92 -12.64
N GLU A 379 -27.38 5.44 -13.69
CA GLU A 379 -28.79 5.15 -13.99
C GLU A 379 -28.96 3.91 -14.88
N ALA A 380 -28.02 3.61 -15.78
CA ALA A 380 -28.12 2.50 -16.73
C ALA A 380 -26.77 2.06 -17.31
N THR A 381 -26.73 0.81 -17.79
CA THR A 381 -25.63 0.25 -18.62
C THR A 381 -26.18 -0.13 -19.99
N LEU A 382 -25.49 0.31 -21.03
CA LEU A 382 -25.84 0.13 -22.43
C LEU A 382 -24.77 -0.68 -23.15
N HIS A 383 -25.20 -1.67 -23.93
CA HIS A 383 -24.39 -2.34 -24.94
C HIS A 383 -24.91 -1.98 -26.33
N LEU A 384 -23.99 -1.75 -27.25
CA LEU A 384 -24.29 -1.54 -28.65
C LEU A 384 -23.37 -2.40 -29.50
N ALA A 385 -23.95 -3.17 -30.42
CA ALA A 385 -23.20 -3.97 -31.37
C ALA A 385 -23.72 -3.75 -32.79
N ARG A 386 -22.79 -3.52 -33.71
CA ARG A 386 -23.06 -3.40 -35.14
C ARG A 386 -22.68 -4.70 -35.85
N THR A 387 -23.59 -5.20 -36.67
CA THR A 387 -23.33 -6.38 -37.52
C THR A 387 -23.69 -6.09 -38.97
N ALA A 388 -22.95 -6.67 -39.92
CA ALA A 388 -23.25 -6.53 -41.34
C ALA A 388 -24.55 -7.29 -41.69
N ALA A 389 -25.42 -6.67 -42.47
CA ALA A 389 -26.68 -7.26 -42.93
C ALA A 389 -26.85 -7.08 -44.44
N ALA A 390 -27.72 -7.87 -45.07
CA ALA A 390 -27.97 -7.77 -46.50
C ALA A 390 -28.52 -6.37 -46.86
N GLY A 391 -27.71 -5.55 -47.53
CA GLY A 391 -28.07 -4.19 -47.93
C GLY A 391 -27.87 -3.10 -46.87
N GLY A 392 -27.23 -3.39 -45.73
CA GLY A 392 -27.01 -2.40 -44.67
C GLY A 392 -26.30 -2.96 -43.44
N VAL A 393 -26.68 -2.46 -42.27
CA VAL A 393 -26.20 -2.91 -40.97
C VAL A 393 -27.37 -3.15 -40.02
N ASP A 394 -27.15 -4.04 -39.07
CA ASP A 394 -28.05 -4.28 -37.94
C ASP A 394 -27.39 -3.72 -36.68
N VAL A 395 -28.13 -2.87 -35.95
CA VAL A 395 -27.69 -2.29 -34.68
C VAL A 395 -28.44 -2.99 -33.54
N ALA A 396 -27.73 -3.82 -32.80
CA ALA A 396 -28.22 -4.47 -31.59
C ALA A 396 -27.98 -3.56 -30.37
N VAL A 397 -29.01 -3.41 -29.55
CA VAL A 397 -29.07 -2.55 -28.37
C VAL A 397 -29.42 -3.42 -27.16
N GLY A 398 -28.52 -3.45 -26.19
CA GLY A 398 -28.72 -4.07 -24.89
C GLY A 398 -28.80 -3.00 -23.79
N LEU A 399 -29.79 -3.06 -22.89
CA LEU A 399 -29.94 -2.09 -21.80
C LEU A 399 -30.29 -2.78 -20.46
N ASN A 400 -29.52 -2.46 -19.42
CA ASN A 400 -29.89 -2.68 -18.01
C ASN A 400 -30.11 -1.32 -17.33
N VAL A 401 -31.04 -1.25 -16.38
CA VAL A 401 -31.36 -0.02 -15.63
C VAL A 401 -31.15 -0.24 -14.13
N SER A 402 -30.70 0.79 -13.42
CA SER A 402 -30.53 0.74 -11.97
C SER A 402 -31.85 0.89 -11.21
N ARG A 403 -32.87 1.50 -11.83
CA ARG A 403 -34.21 1.71 -11.27
C ARG A 403 -35.27 1.27 -12.28
N ALA A 404 -36.43 0.85 -11.77
CA ALA A 404 -37.54 0.47 -12.65
C ALA A 404 -38.00 1.67 -13.51
N VAL A 405 -38.09 1.44 -14.82
CA VAL A 405 -38.64 2.39 -15.80
C VAL A 405 -40.01 1.86 -16.22
N ARG A 406 -41.07 2.64 -16.02
CA ARG A 406 -42.44 2.28 -16.42
C ARG A 406 -42.97 3.33 -17.39
N GLY A 407 -43.16 2.97 -18.65
CA GLY A 407 -43.67 3.89 -19.68
C GLY A 407 -42.63 4.87 -20.24
N GLY A 408 -41.34 4.49 -20.27
CA GLY A 408 -40.29 5.25 -20.95
C GLY A 408 -40.20 4.96 -22.45
N THR A 409 -39.14 5.44 -23.09
CA THR A 409 -38.87 5.19 -24.53
C THR A 409 -37.40 4.86 -24.78
N LEU A 410 -37.16 4.01 -25.77
CA LEU A 410 -35.85 3.74 -26.35
C LEU A 410 -35.86 4.26 -27.79
N VAL A 411 -34.95 5.18 -28.09
CA VAL A 411 -34.89 5.91 -29.36
C VAL A 411 -33.57 5.60 -30.05
N VAL A 412 -33.60 5.32 -31.34
CA VAL A 412 -32.43 5.20 -32.21
C VAL A 412 -32.48 6.31 -33.25
N LYS A 413 -31.42 7.11 -33.33
CA LYS A 413 -31.32 8.29 -34.21
C LYS A 413 -30.14 8.18 -35.18
N ASP A 414 -30.25 8.85 -36.31
CA ASP A 414 -29.19 9.14 -37.27
C ASP A 414 -29.00 10.67 -37.31
N GLY A 415 -27.97 11.16 -36.61
CA GLY A 415 -27.91 12.56 -36.21
C GLY A 415 -29.13 12.94 -35.36
N GLU A 416 -29.84 14.01 -35.75
CA GLU A 416 -31.08 14.44 -35.08
C GLU A 416 -32.33 13.66 -35.55
N ARG A 417 -32.22 12.88 -36.63
CA ARG A 417 -33.36 12.18 -37.23
C ARG A 417 -33.66 10.90 -36.46
N VAL A 418 -34.83 10.81 -35.85
CA VAL A 418 -35.31 9.56 -35.24
C VAL A 418 -35.57 8.51 -36.32
N VAL A 419 -34.88 7.37 -36.22
CA VAL A 419 -35.00 6.23 -37.13
C VAL A 419 -35.93 5.17 -36.54
N ARG A 420 -35.87 4.97 -35.22
CA ARG A 420 -36.74 4.02 -34.51
C ARG A 420 -37.06 4.54 -33.11
N THR A 421 -38.31 4.34 -32.69
CA THR A 421 -38.75 4.51 -31.30
C THR A 421 -39.42 3.24 -30.83
N ALA A 422 -39.12 2.80 -29.62
CA ALA A 422 -39.77 1.68 -28.97
C ALA A 422 -40.19 2.06 -27.53
N PRO A 423 -41.33 1.56 -27.03
CA PRO A 423 -41.68 1.72 -25.62
C PRO A 423 -40.67 0.99 -24.74
N LEU A 424 -40.34 1.59 -23.60
CA LEU A 424 -39.41 1.05 -22.60
C LEU A 424 -40.16 0.86 -21.27
N THR A 425 -40.36 -0.40 -20.88
CA THR A 425 -40.76 -0.76 -19.52
C THR A 425 -39.87 -1.92 -19.09
N VAL A 426 -39.10 -1.70 -18.03
CA VAL A 426 -38.04 -2.60 -17.59
C VAL A 426 -37.78 -2.40 -16.10
N THR A 427 -37.57 -3.49 -15.37
CA THR A 427 -37.14 -3.48 -13.98
C THR A 427 -35.63 -3.75 -13.87
N PRO A 428 -34.98 -3.45 -12.73
CA PRO A 428 -33.55 -3.69 -12.59
C PRO A 428 -33.11 -5.16 -12.68
N SER A 429 -34.06 -6.09 -12.55
CA SER A 429 -33.83 -7.54 -12.69
C SER A 429 -33.95 -8.05 -14.13
N GLU A 430 -34.33 -7.18 -15.07
CA GLU A 430 -34.57 -7.54 -16.48
C GLU A 430 -33.51 -6.91 -17.39
N ALA A 431 -33.30 -7.54 -18.55
CA ALA A 431 -32.47 -7.01 -19.63
C ALA A 431 -33.33 -6.70 -20.85
N VAL A 432 -33.08 -5.56 -21.49
CA VAL A 432 -33.71 -5.23 -22.77
C VAL A 432 -32.72 -5.54 -23.87
N GLN A 433 -33.13 -6.38 -24.83
CA GLN A 433 -32.43 -6.59 -26.10
C GLN A 433 -33.33 -6.19 -27.27
N ARG A 434 -32.82 -5.37 -28.17
CA ARG A 434 -33.52 -4.92 -29.38
C ARG A 434 -32.54 -4.85 -30.54
N THR A 435 -32.95 -5.28 -31.72
CA THR A 435 -32.17 -5.11 -32.95
C THR A 435 -32.94 -4.21 -33.90
N VAL A 436 -32.27 -3.22 -34.46
CA VAL A 436 -32.79 -2.40 -35.56
C VAL A 436 -32.06 -2.83 -36.82
N SER A 437 -32.75 -3.55 -37.70
CA SER A 437 -32.17 -4.15 -38.89
C SER A 437 -32.30 -3.28 -40.14
N GLY A 438 -31.41 -3.50 -41.11
CA GLY A 438 -31.49 -2.87 -42.44
C GLY A 438 -31.18 -1.37 -42.45
N LEU A 439 -30.36 -0.91 -41.51
CA LEU A 439 -29.94 0.47 -41.38
C LEU A 439 -28.84 0.83 -42.41
N PRO A 440 -28.80 2.06 -42.94
CA PRO A 440 -27.69 2.52 -43.78
C PRO A 440 -26.31 2.32 -43.12
N ALA A 441 -25.38 1.69 -43.84
CA ALA A 441 -24.07 1.33 -43.31
C ALA A 441 -23.16 2.53 -43.02
N GLY A 442 -23.31 3.64 -43.76
CA GLY A 442 -22.45 4.83 -43.63
C GLY A 442 -22.79 5.78 -42.48
N ALA A 443 -23.95 5.61 -41.84
CA ALA A 443 -24.38 6.43 -40.71
C ALA A 443 -23.89 5.86 -39.37
N ARG A 444 -23.71 6.74 -38.37
CA ARG A 444 -23.47 6.38 -36.97
C ARG A 444 -24.73 6.68 -36.18
N TYR A 445 -25.24 5.69 -35.46
CA TYR A 445 -26.50 5.79 -34.75
C TYR A 445 -26.31 6.20 -33.30
N THR A 446 -27.20 7.05 -32.81
CA THR A 446 -27.33 7.43 -31.40
C THR A 446 -28.47 6.65 -30.78
N VAL A 447 -28.22 5.98 -29.66
CA VAL A 447 -29.24 5.33 -28.84
C VAL A 447 -29.48 6.15 -27.59
N GLU A 448 -30.74 6.45 -27.30
CA GLU A 448 -31.17 7.17 -26.11
C GLU A 448 -32.26 6.38 -25.39
N ALA A 449 -32.13 6.25 -24.07
CA ALA A 449 -33.17 5.72 -23.20
C ALA A 449 -33.73 6.85 -22.32
N HIS A 450 -35.05 7.01 -22.30
CA HIS A 450 -35.75 8.02 -21.51
C HIS A 450 -36.73 7.37 -20.52
N ASP A 451 -36.95 8.02 -19.39
CA ASP A 451 -38.04 7.68 -18.48
C ASP A 451 -39.41 8.22 -18.97
N ALA A 452 -40.45 7.96 -18.19
CA ALA A 452 -41.83 8.35 -18.53
C ALA A 452 -42.05 9.88 -18.61
N ASN A 453 -41.17 10.67 -17.98
CA ASN A 453 -41.23 12.13 -18.02
C ASN A 453 -40.36 12.70 -19.15
N GLY A 454 -39.76 11.82 -19.99
CA GLY A 454 -38.84 12.21 -21.05
C GLY A 454 -37.43 12.54 -20.57
N ARG A 455 -37.10 12.33 -19.28
CA ARG A 455 -35.74 12.55 -18.77
C ARG A 455 -34.80 11.50 -19.39
N LEU A 456 -33.70 11.97 -19.95
CA LEU A 456 -32.66 11.10 -20.50
C LEU A 456 -31.98 10.31 -19.37
N LEU A 457 -31.96 8.98 -19.50
CA LEU A 457 -31.29 8.05 -18.58
C LEU A 457 -29.87 7.75 -19.05
N ILE A 458 -29.71 7.42 -20.33
CA ILE A 458 -28.40 7.15 -20.96
C ILE A 458 -28.47 7.42 -22.46
N ALA A 459 -27.35 7.90 -23.02
CA ALA A 459 -27.17 8.09 -24.45
C ALA A 459 -25.79 7.61 -24.91
N HIS A 460 -25.72 7.06 -26.11
CA HIS A 460 -24.46 6.75 -26.77
C HIS A 460 -24.60 6.84 -28.29
N THR A 461 -23.66 7.53 -28.93
CA THR A 461 -23.46 7.49 -30.38
C THR A 461 -22.32 6.54 -30.69
N GLU A 462 -22.48 5.69 -31.69
CA GLU A 462 -21.45 4.77 -32.16
C GLU A 462 -20.06 5.42 -32.30
N ASP A 463 -19.05 4.75 -31.75
CA ASP A 463 -17.64 5.14 -31.78
C ASP A 463 -17.34 6.55 -31.21
N GLN A 464 -18.25 7.13 -30.43
CA GLN A 464 -18.08 8.44 -29.80
C GLN A 464 -17.76 8.28 -28.32
N PHE A 465 -16.52 8.60 -27.95
CA PHE A 465 -16.01 8.52 -26.58
C PHE A 465 -15.19 9.78 -26.24
N ASP A 466 -15.11 10.12 -24.96
CA ASP A 466 -14.24 11.19 -24.45
C ASP A 466 -12.79 10.68 -24.40
N MET A 467 -12.06 10.87 -25.50
CA MET A 467 -10.68 10.42 -25.66
C MET A 467 -9.81 11.46 -26.35
N LEU A 468 -8.53 11.48 -26.01
CA LEU A 468 -7.51 12.23 -26.73
C LEU A 468 -7.35 11.72 -28.18
N PRO A 469 -7.08 12.60 -29.14
CA PRO A 469 -6.74 12.21 -30.50
C PRO A 469 -5.49 11.32 -30.53
N ALA A 470 -5.47 10.33 -31.42
CA ALA A 470 -4.28 9.49 -31.62
C ALA A 470 -3.04 10.31 -32.03
N SER A 471 -3.23 11.46 -32.67
CA SER A 471 -2.16 12.39 -33.04
C SER A 471 -1.46 13.04 -31.84
N GLU A 472 -2.08 13.02 -30.65
CA GLU A 472 -1.51 13.57 -29.42
C GLU A 472 -0.79 12.52 -28.57
N ILE A 473 -0.88 11.23 -28.94
CA ILE A 473 -0.31 10.13 -28.19
C ILE A 473 0.96 9.60 -28.86
N ARG A 474 2.03 9.48 -28.07
CA ARG A 474 3.29 8.86 -28.49
C ARG A 474 3.36 7.42 -27.99
N LEU A 475 3.37 6.45 -28.90
CA LEU A 475 3.55 5.03 -28.57
C LEU A 475 5.00 4.69 -28.18
N GLY A 476 5.14 3.58 -27.46
CA GLY A 476 6.42 3.02 -27.02
C GLY A 476 6.99 3.69 -25.77
N PRO A 477 8.32 3.62 -25.57
CA PRO A 477 8.98 4.15 -24.38
C PRO A 477 8.74 5.66 -24.21
N GLN A 478 8.38 6.05 -22.99
CA GLN A 478 8.13 7.43 -22.61
C GLN A 478 9.39 8.07 -22.01
N PRO A 479 9.59 9.38 -22.22
CA PRO A 479 10.69 10.10 -21.58
C PRO A 479 10.50 10.07 -20.07
N THR A 480 11.57 9.73 -19.35
CA THR A 480 11.57 9.73 -17.89
C THR A 480 12.35 10.94 -17.41
N HIS A 481 11.79 11.65 -16.43
CA HIS A 481 12.53 12.71 -15.76
C HIS A 481 13.75 12.09 -15.06
N GLU A 482 14.94 12.64 -15.33
CA GLU A 482 16.18 12.21 -14.71
C GLU A 482 16.81 13.42 -14.02
N PHE A 483 17.04 13.29 -12.71
CA PHE A 483 17.73 14.32 -11.95
C PHE A 483 19.20 14.41 -12.35
N PRO A 484 19.81 15.62 -12.36
CA PRO A 484 21.25 15.77 -12.54
C PRO A 484 22.04 14.93 -11.52
N PRO A 485 23.27 14.49 -11.86
CA PRO A 485 24.11 13.77 -10.91
C PRO A 485 24.43 14.67 -9.69
N PRO A 486 24.65 14.09 -8.49
CA PRO A 486 24.73 14.86 -7.24
C PRO A 486 25.70 16.04 -7.25
N ASP A 487 26.85 15.91 -7.91
CA ASP A 487 27.89 16.93 -8.07
C ASP A 487 27.45 18.10 -8.97
N ARG A 488 26.41 17.93 -9.79
CA ARG A 488 25.89 18.96 -10.71
C ARG A 488 24.51 19.51 -10.34
N ARG A 489 23.84 18.96 -9.32
CA ARG A 489 22.55 19.46 -8.83
C ARG A 489 22.67 20.88 -8.31
N SER A 490 21.77 21.77 -8.73
CA SER A 490 21.48 23.07 -8.11
C SER A 490 20.74 22.89 -6.78
N ASP A 491 20.50 23.97 -6.03
CA ASP A 491 19.70 23.91 -4.81
C ASP A 491 18.24 23.53 -5.11
N GLY A 492 17.69 24.00 -6.24
CA GLY A 492 16.39 23.58 -6.76
C GLY A 492 16.32 22.08 -7.07
N ASP A 493 17.33 21.53 -7.73
CA ASP A 493 17.38 20.07 -8.01
C ASP A 493 17.44 19.25 -6.71
N VAL A 494 18.19 19.71 -5.71
CA VAL A 494 18.26 19.02 -4.40
C VAL A 494 16.91 19.08 -3.69
N LEU A 495 16.21 20.22 -3.77
CA LEU A 495 14.88 20.37 -3.20
C LEU A 495 13.87 19.42 -3.85
N GLU A 496 13.89 19.31 -5.19
CA GLU A 496 12.99 18.44 -5.94
C GLU A 496 13.25 16.96 -5.62
N VAL A 497 14.51 16.53 -5.59
CA VAL A 497 14.90 15.16 -5.19
C VAL A 497 14.43 14.84 -3.77
N GLY A 498 14.63 15.76 -2.82
CA GLY A 498 14.19 15.55 -1.44
C GLY A 498 12.67 15.48 -1.32
N ALA A 499 11.95 16.30 -2.09
CA ALA A 499 10.48 16.27 -2.13
C ALA A 499 9.94 14.96 -2.73
N ASP A 500 10.56 14.45 -3.80
CA ASP A 500 10.24 13.14 -4.36
C ASP A 500 10.52 12.02 -3.34
N GLN A 501 11.63 12.08 -2.60
CA GLN A 501 11.93 11.13 -1.54
C GLN A 501 10.90 11.17 -0.40
N GLU A 502 10.47 12.35 0.03
CA GLU A 502 9.37 12.50 1.01
C GLU A 502 8.07 11.86 0.47
N LEU A 503 7.69 12.15 -0.78
CA LEU A 503 6.49 11.60 -1.45
C LEU A 503 6.57 10.08 -1.62
N ASN A 504 7.77 9.53 -1.73
CA ASN A 504 8.03 8.09 -1.79
C ASN A 504 8.29 7.46 -0.41
N GLY A 505 8.06 8.19 0.68
CA GLY A 505 8.13 7.68 2.06
C GLY A 505 9.56 7.52 2.60
N LYS A 506 10.57 7.92 1.82
CA LYS A 506 11.99 7.84 2.14
C LYS A 506 12.44 9.05 2.98
N ARG A 507 11.73 9.31 4.09
CA ARG A 507 11.87 10.54 4.89
C ARG A 507 13.28 10.74 5.46
N LEU A 508 13.94 9.68 5.93
CA LEU A 508 15.32 9.78 6.42
C LEU A 508 16.33 10.05 5.29
N VAL A 509 16.08 9.50 4.10
CA VAL A 509 16.90 9.79 2.91
C VAL A 509 16.72 11.24 2.46
N ALA A 510 15.49 11.76 2.53
CA ALA A 510 15.19 13.17 2.27
C ALA A 510 15.88 14.09 3.28
N TRP A 511 15.88 13.70 4.56
CA TRP A 511 16.60 14.42 5.62
C TRP A 511 18.09 14.55 5.29
N ASP A 512 18.75 13.45 4.93
CA ASP A 512 20.17 13.46 4.56
C ASP A 512 20.43 14.25 3.27
N THR A 513 19.53 14.15 2.29
CA THR A 513 19.59 14.92 1.04
C THR A 513 19.54 16.42 1.31
N TYR A 514 18.62 16.88 2.17
CA TYR A 514 18.54 18.29 2.56
C TYR A 514 19.73 18.74 3.40
N ALA A 515 20.26 17.89 4.28
CA ALA A 515 21.46 18.20 5.05
C ALA A 515 22.67 18.45 4.13
N GLN A 516 22.92 17.56 3.17
CA GLN A 516 23.98 17.72 2.16
C GLN A 516 23.74 18.96 1.28
N GLY A 517 22.50 19.17 0.87
CA GLY A 517 22.09 20.36 0.11
C GLY A 517 22.42 21.65 0.83
N ARG A 518 22.12 21.74 2.13
CA ARG A 518 22.39 22.91 2.95
C ARG A 518 23.88 23.14 3.23
N THR A 519 24.71 22.10 3.25
CA THR A 519 26.16 22.26 3.30
C THR A 519 26.67 22.92 2.01
N ARG A 520 26.13 22.51 0.86
CA ARG A 520 26.52 23.05 -0.45
C ARG A 520 25.92 24.44 -0.73
N TYR A 521 24.70 24.67 -0.27
CA TYR A 521 23.89 25.86 -0.51
C TYR A 521 23.38 26.45 0.81
N PRO A 522 24.28 26.98 1.66
CA PRO A 522 23.92 27.46 3.00
C PRO A 522 22.91 28.61 2.99
N ASP A 523 22.86 29.39 1.90
CA ASP A 523 21.95 30.52 1.73
C ASP A 523 20.61 30.16 1.07
N SER A 524 20.35 28.87 0.79
CA SER A 524 19.06 28.46 0.19
C SER A 524 17.95 28.46 1.23
N LEU A 525 17.02 29.42 1.11
CA LEU A 525 15.85 29.54 1.98
C LEU A 525 14.93 28.33 1.82
N ALA A 526 14.71 27.87 0.58
CA ALA A 526 13.81 26.76 0.28
C ALA A 526 14.30 25.44 0.88
N LEU A 527 15.61 25.15 0.79
CA LEU A 527 16.20 23.96 1.44
C LEU A 527 16.12 24.05 2.97
N THR A 528 16.36 25.24 3.54
CA THR A 528 16.28 25.45 4.99
C THR A 528 14.85 25.23 5.50
N LYS A 529 13.86 25.78 4.78
CA LYS A 529 12.44 25.57 5.05
C LYS A 529 12.05 24.10 4.95
N ALA A 530 12.43 23.42 3.87
CA ALA A 530 12.11 22.00 3.66
C ALA A 530 12.72 21.09 4.74
N ALA A 531 13.99 21.31 5.07
CA ALA A 531 14.67 20.60 6.16
C ALA A 531 14.01 20.86 7.51
N GLY A 532 13.66 22.12 7.80
CA GLY A 532 13.00 22.50 9.05
C GLY A 532 11.63 21.83 9.23
N ARG A 533 10.81 21.82 8.19
CA ARG A 533 9.53 21.11 8.17
C ARG A 533 9.71 19.60 8.37
N LEU A 534 10.60 18.97 7.60
CA LEU A 534 10.85 17.54 7.71
C LEU A 534 11.42 17.15 9.09
N ALA A 535 12.25 18.01 9.69
CA ALA A 535 12.69 17.80 11.07
C ALA A 535 11.52 17.77 12.06
N VAL A 536 10.52 18.65 11.91
CA VAL A 536 9.31 18.63 12.74
C VAL A 536 8.49 17.35 12.51
N ASP A 537 8.32 16.92 11.26
CA ASP A 537 7.66 15.64 10.92
C ASP A 537 8.35 14.42 11.55
N LEU A 538 9.69 14.41 11.56
CA LEU A 538 10.50 13.36 12.18
C LEU A 538 10.59 13.45 13.71
N GLY A 539 9.94 14.44 14.34
CA GLY A 539 10.01 14.67 15.79
C GLY A 539 11.33 15.29 16.29
N ARG A 540 12.17 15.80 15.37
CA ARG A 540 13.46 16.47 15.64
C ARG A 540 13.23 17.95 15.93
N PHE A 541 12.39 18.25 16.92
CA PHE A 541 11.83 19.59 17.15
C PHE A 541 12.88 20.68 17.45
N ALA A 542 13.98 20.34 18.14
CA ALA A 542 15.04 21.32 18.41
C ALA A 542 15.73 21.79 17.11
N GLU A 543 16.07 20.83 16.24
CA GLU A 543 16.65 21.12 14.92
C GLU A 543 15.62 21.81 14.02
N GLY A 544 14.36 21.36 14.03
CA GLY A 544 13.27 22.02 13.32
C GLY A 544 13.10 23.48 13.71
N ALA A 545 13.07 23.78 15.02
CA ALA A 545 12.96 25.15 15.52
C ALA A 545 14.14 26.04 15.09
N GLU A 546 15.37 25.51 15.15
CA GLU A 546 16.56 26.27 14.71
C GLU A 546 16.49 26.62 13.22
N LEU A 547 16.12 25.65 12.38
CA LEU A 547 16.05 25.83 10.93
C LEU A 547 14.91 26.75 10.52
N LEU A 548 13.73 26.57 11.11
CA LEU A 548 12.56 27.36 10.78
C LEU A 548 12.68 28.78 11.32
N ALA A 549 13.32 29.02 12.47
CA ALA A 549 13.63 30.37 12.95
C ALA A 549 14.58 31.11 11.99
N LYS A 550 15.60 30.42 11.45
CA LYS A 550 16.48 30.97 10.40
C LYS A 550 15.72 31.30 9.11
N ALA A 551 14.77 30.45 8.72
CA ALA A 551 13.90 30.71 7.56
C ALA A 551 12.97 31.91 7.81
N GLN A 552 12.32 31.96 8.98
CA GLN A 552 11.40 33.03 9.37
C GLN A 552 12.08 34.40 9.46
N ALA A 553 13.35 34.44 9.90
CA ALA A 553 14.14 35.68 9.94
C ALA A 553 14.38 36.28 8.54
N ARG A 554 14.27 35.48 7.47
CA ARG A 554 14.43 35.92 6.07
C ARG A 554 13.10 36.14 5.36
N ASP A 555 12.08 35.34 5.67
CA ASP A 555 10.71 35.51 5.21
C ASP A 555 9.75 35.45 6.40
N THR A 556 9.41 36.62 6.93
CA THR A 556 8.56 36.78 8.12
C THR A 556 7.08 36.52 7.83
N THR A 557 6.69 36.36 6.56
CA THR A 557 5.29 36.24 6.13
C THR A 557 4.90 34.84 5.66
N ASP A 558 5.84 33.89 5.62
CA ASP A 558 5.59 32.52 5.19
C ASP A 558 4.74 31.74 6.23
N PRO A 559 3.48 31.39 5.91
CA PRO A 559 2.59 30.76 6.88
C PRO A 559 2.97 29.30 7.17
N GLU A 560 3.67 28.62 6.27
CA GLU A 560 4.16 27.26 6.50
C GLU A 560 5.32 27.28 7.50
N VAL A 561 6.26 28.22 7.33
CA VAL A 561 7.36 28.39 8.30
C VAL A 561 6.81 28.71 9.68
N ALA A 562 5.89 29.68 9.78
CA ALA A 562 5.25 30.05 11.03
C ALA A 562 4.53 28.84 11.67
N TYR A 563 3.70 28.12 10.91
CA TYR A 563 2.98 26.96 11.45
C TYR A 563 3.91 25.87 12.01
N TYR A 564 4.90 25.43 11.22
CA TYR A 564 5.82 24.37 11.65
C TYR A 564 6.78 24.84 12.77
N LEU A 565 7.16 26.12 12.81
CA LEU A 565 7.95 26.68 13.91
C LEU A 565 7.13 26.69 15.21
N GLY A 566 5.86 27.09 15.14
CA GLY A 566 4.91 27.01 16.24
C GLY A 566 4.77 25.59 16.78
N LEU A 567 4.66 24.59 15.90
CA LEU A 567 4.65 23.18 16.29
C LEU A 567 5.95 22.77 17.01
N ALA A 568 7.10 23.16 16.47
CA ALA A 568 8.40 22.86 17.07
C ALA A 568 8.52 23.48 18.48
N HIS A 569 8.14 24.74 18.64
CA HIS A 569 8.13 25.42 19.94
C HIS A 569 7.16 24.79 20.93
N ALA A 570 5.93 24.48 20.53
CA ALA A 570 4.94 23.83 21.39
C ALA A 570 5.44 22.46 21.88
N ARG A 571 6.07 21.67 21.01
CA ARG A 571 6.62 20.35 21.37
C ARG A 571 7.89 20.41 22.22
N LEU A 572 8.57 21.54 22.24
CA LEU A 572 9.67 21.85 23.17
C LEU A 572 9.17 22.45 24.50
N GLY A 573 7.86 22.61 24.69
CA GLY A 573 7.28 23.22 25.89
C GLY A 573 7.40 24.74 25.93
N ARG A 574 7.69 25.39 24.79
CA ARG A 574 7.85 26.86 24.65
C ARG A 574 6.55 27.48 24.12
N ASP A 575 5.48 27.35 24.89
CA ASP A 575 4.13 27.76 24.51
C ASP A 575 4.01 29.29 24.28
N ASP A 576 4.87 30.08 24.94
CA ASP A 576 5.01 31.53 24.77
C ASP A 576 5.54 31.90 23.37
N MET A 577 6.50 31.13 22.86
CA MET A 577 7.04 31.29 21.51
C MET A 577 6.11 30.71 20.45
N ALA A 578 5.44 29.59 20.74
CA ALA A 578 4.56 28.91 19.79
C ALA A 578 3.31 29.71 19.42
N ARG A 579 2.76 30.46 20.39
CA ARG A 579 1.52 31.22 20.22
C ARG A 579 1.59 32.26 19.08
N PRO A 580 2.54 33.21 19.06
CA PRO A 580 2.60 34.21 17.99
C PRO A 580 2.81 33.59 16.61
N ASP A 581 3.53 32.46 16.53
CA ASP A 581 3.72 31.72 15.28
C ASP A 581 2.40 31.15 14.73
N PHE A 582 1.59 30.52 15.57
CA PHE A 582 0.27 30.06 15.15
C PHE A 582 -0.71 31.21 14.87
N GLU A 583 -0.60 32.31 15.62
CA GLU A 583 -1.36 33.55 15.39
C GLU A 583 -1.07 34.11 13.99
N SER A 584 0.20 34.12 13.58
CA SER A 584 0.60 34.48 12.22
C SER A 584 0.05 33.50 11.17
N ALA A 585 0.21 32.20 11.39
CA ALA A 585 -0.16 31.17 10.42
C ALA A 585 -1.68 31.11 10.15
N HIS A 586 -2.54 31.31 11.15
CA HIS A 586 -3.99 31.11 10.97
C HIS A 586 -4.67 32.16 10.09
N HIS A 587 -3.99 33.24 9.75
CA HIS A 587 -4.49 34.25 8.81
C HIS A 587 -4.61 33.70 7.37
N PHE A 588 -3.92 32.59 7.05
CA PHE A 588 -3.86 32.03 5.71
C PHE A 588 -4.71 30.76 5.59
N ARG A 589 -5.46 30.64 4.47
CA ARG A 589 -6.44 29.57 4.26
C ARG A 589 -5.90 28.16 4.56
N PHE A 590 -4.72 27.82 4.05
CA PHE A 590 -4.12 26.48 4.19
C PHE A 590 -3.80 26.12 5.64
N PHE A 591 -3.34 27.06 6.45
CA PHE A 591 -2.96 26.82 7.85
C PHE A 591 -3.98 27.32 8.87
N ARG A 592 -5.10 27.91 8.42
CA ARG A 592 -6.15 28.46 9.29
C ARG A 592 -6.72 27.42 10.27
N ALA A 593 -7.31 26.35 9.76
CA ALA A 593 -7.87 25.30 10.61
C ALA A 593 -6.83 24.63 11.52
N PRO A 594 -5.67 24.15 11.02
CA PRO A 594 -4.69 23.49 11.88
C PRO A 594 -4.05 24.43 12.92
N ALA A 595 -3.75 25.69 12.59
CA ALA A 595 -3.20 26.64 13.56
C ALA A 595 -4.22 27.04 14.63
N LEU A 596 -5.49 27.25 14.26
CA LEU A 596 -6.57 27.50 15.23
C LEU A 596 -6.76 26.31 16.18
N LEU A 597 -6.59 25.08 15.68
CA LEU A 597 -6.69 23.89 16.51
C LEU A 597 -5.53 23.81 17.54
N GLU A 598 -4.29 24.12 17.15
CA GLU A 598 -3.16 24.18 18.09
C GLU A 598 -3.31 25.33 19.10
N LEU A 599 -3.79 26.50 18.65
CA LEU A 599 -4.13 27.63 19.50
C LEU A 599 -5.24 27.32 20.51
N ALA A 600 -6.26 26.58 20.11
CA ALA A 600 -7.30 26.12 21.02
C ALA A 600 -6.76 25.16 22.08
N GLN A 601 -5.83 24.26 21.70
CA GLN A 601 -5.17 23.37 22.66
C GLN A 601 -4.32 24.15 23.67
N LEU A 602 -3.57 25.18 23.22
CA LEU A 602 -2.81 26.08 24.09
C LEU A 602 -3.73 26.78 25.11
N ASP A 603 -4.86 27.33 24.65
CA ASP A 603 -5.82 28.00 25.51
C ASP A 603 -6.47 27.05 26.52
N ALA A 604 -6.84 25.84 26.08
CA ALA A 604 -7.40 24.83 26.95
C ALA A 604 -6.42 24.42 28.07
N ARG A 605 -5.12 24.31 27.77
CA ARG A 605 -4.06 24.03 28.77
C ARG A 605 -3.92 25.16 29.79
N GLN A 606 -4.13 26.41 29.37
CA GLN A 606 -4.09 27.59 30.24
C GLN A 606 -5.37 27.79 31.05
N GLY A 607 -6.41 26.99 30.82
CA GLY A 607 -7.71 27.10 31.49
C GLY A 607 -8.73 28.00 30.78
N GLU A 608 -8.34 28.64 29.66
CA GLU A 608 -9.16 29.55 28.84
C GLU A 608 -10.11 28.80 27.91
N ARG A 609 -10.92 27.91 28.48
CA ARG A 609 -11.82 27.00 27.76
C ARG A 609 -12.86 27.70 26.86
N PRO A 610 -13.45 28.87 27.22
CA PRO A 610 -14.34 29.60 26.32
C PRO A 610 -13.63 30.05 25.03
N ARG A 611 -12.43 30.62 25.15
CA ARG A 611 -11.64 31.06 23.99
C ARG A 611 -11.20 29.87 23.12
N ALA A 612 -10.82 28.76 23.76
CA ALA A 612 -10.54 27.52 23.05
C ALA A 612 -11.74 27.05 22.21
N LEU A 613 -12.96 27.12 22.75
CA LEU A 613 -14.18 26.72 22.03
C LEU A 613 -14.46 27.62 20.82
N GLU A 614 -14.26 28.94 20.96
CA GLU A 614 -14.41 29.88 19.85
C GLU A 614 -13.44 29.55 18.70
N ARG A 615 -12.17 29.30 19.03
CA ARG A 615 -11.14 28.92 18.05
C ARG A 615 -11.44 27.59 17.37
N VAL A 616 -11.91 26.58 18.11
CA VAL A 616 -12.34 25.30 17.51
C VAL A 616 -13.50 25.49 16.55
N ARG A 617 -14.48 26.33 16.88
CA ARG A 617 -15.61 26.61 15.99
C ARG A 617 -15.15 27.27 14.70
N GLU A 618 -14.26 28.25 14.80
CA GLU A 618 -13.65 28.87 13.62
C GLU A 618 -12.84 27.85 12.80
N ALA A 619 -12.11 26.94 13.45
CA ALA A 619 -11.40 25.85 12.77
C ALA A 619 -12.37 24.93 12.01
N THR A 620 -13.49 24.53 12.62
CA THR A 620 -14.51 23.68 11.97
C THR A 620 -15.29 24.41 10.88
N GLN A 621 -15.36 25.74 10.90
CA GLN A 621 -15.89 26.51 9.78
C GLN A 621 -14.93 26.54 8.60
N ALA A 622 -13.62 26.61 8.87
CA ALA A 622 -12.58 26.56 7.84
C ALA A 622 -12.35 25.15 7.27
N ALA A 623 -12.54 24.11 8.10
CA ALA A 623 -12.45 22.69 7.74
C ALA A 623 -13.66 21.92 8.33
N PRO A 624 -14.81 21.90 7.62
CA PRO A 624 -16.05 21.26 8.09
C PRO A 624 -15.95 19.76 8.34
N GLU A 625 -14.94 19.10 7.78
CA GLU A 625 -14.71 17.66 7.85
C GLU A 625 -13.65 17.28 8.89
N ALA A 626 -13.10 18.25 9.63
CA ALA A 626 -12.08 18.02 10.65
C ALA A 626 -12.67 17.39 11.93
N VAL A 627 -12.98 16.10 11.88
CA VAL A 627 -13.60 15.33 12.98
C VAL A 627 -12.80 15.45 14.29
N ARG A 628 -11.46 15.55 14.24
CA ARG A 628 -10.62 15.78 15.42
C ARG A 628 -10.95 17.10 16.11
N ALA A 629 -11.16 18.18 15.34
CA ALA A 629 -11.59 19.46 15.87
C ALA A 629 -13.02 19.36 16.45
N GLY A 630 -13.90 18.61 15.78
CA GLY A 630 -15.24 18.32 16.27
C GLY A 630 -15.27 17.58 17.62
N ALA A 631 -14.41 16.58 17.80
CA ALA A 631 -14.27 15.89 19.09
C ALA A 631 -13.79 16.83 20.20
N LEU A 632 -12.85 17.73 19.90
CA LEU A 632 -12.41 18.77 20.83
C LEU A 632 -13.54 19.78 21.15
N GLU A 633 -14.39 20.11 20.18
CA GLU A 633 -15.58 20.95 20.39
C GLU A 633 -16.50 20.33 21.46
N VAL A 634 -16.81 19.04 21.31
CA VAL A 634 -17.66 18.29 22.24
C VAL A 634 -17.02 18.25 23.64
N ALA A 635 -15.72 17.96 23.72
CA ALA A 635 -14.99 17.93 24.99
C ALA A 635 -15.01 19.29 25.71
N LEU A 636 -14.78 20.39 24.98
CA LEU A 636 -14.81 21.74 25.54
C LEU A 636 -16.21 22.13 26.02
N LEU A 637 -17.26 21.85 25.23
CA LEU A 637 -18.65 22.08 25.63
C LEU A 637 -19.01 21.33 26.91
N ARG A 638 -18.58 20.06 27.02
CA ARG A 638 -18.76 19.26 28.24
C ARG A 638 -18.06 19.89 29.45
N HIS A 639 -16.80 20.30 29.31
CA HIS A 639 -16.05 20.95 30.39
C HIS A 639 -16.60 22.33 30.80
N LEU A 640 -17.32 23.01 29.90
CA LEU A 640 -18.03 24.26 30.19
C LEU A 640 -19.43 24.05 30.78
N GLY A 641 -19.86 22.81 31.03
CA GLY A 641 -21.19 22.50 31.55
C GLY A 641 -22.33 22.62 30.52
N ARG A 642 -22.02 22.76 29.22
CA ARG A 642 -22.99 22.93 28.13
C ARG A 642 -23.43 21.60 27.53
N ALA A 643 -23.87 20.66 28.38
CA ALA A 643 -24.16 19.28 27.99
C ALA A 643 -25.22 19.11 26.87
N PRO A 644 -26.35 19.86 26.83
CA PRO A 644 -27.34 19.72 25.75
C PRO A 644 -26.76 19.98 24.37
N GLU A 645 -25.97 21.04 24.25
CA GLU A 645 -25.30 21.44 23.02
C GLU A 645 -24.17 20.46 22.66
N ALA A 646 -23.40 19.99 23.65
CA ALA A 646 -22.39 18.96 23.43
C ALA A 646 -23.00 17.70 22.78
N ARG A 647 -24.18 17.25 23.23
CA ARG A 647 -24.88 16.10 22.64
C ARG A 647 -25.39 16.37 21.22
N GLU A 648 -25.82 17.59 20.93
CA GLU A 648 -26.23 17.97 19.58
C GLU A 648 -25.05 17.94 18.61
N ARG A 649 -23.95 18.59 18.98
CA ARG A 649 -22.72 18.62 18.19
C ARG A 649 -22.13 17.22 18.02
N LEU A 650 -22.11 16.42 19.08
CA LEU A 650 -21.70 15.01 19.02
C LEU A 650 -22.49 14.23 17.96
N ARG A 651 -23.82 14.34 17.92
CA ARG A 651 -24.64 13.68 16.89
C ARG A 651 -24.32 14.16 15.48
N ALA A 652 -23.94 15.42 15.32
CA ALA A 652 -23.53 15.95 14.01
C ALA A 652 -22.19 15.34 13.55
N TRP A 653 -21.21 15.31 14.44
CA TRP A 653 -19.88 14.74 14.16
C TRP A 653 -19.93 13.22 13.94
N GLN A 654 -20.77 12.49 14.68
CA GLN A 654 -20.97 11.05 14.48
C GLN A 654 -21.65 10.70 13.15
N ARG A 655 -22.35 11.64 12.50
CA ARG A 655 -22.86 11.41 11.13
C ARG A 655 -21.77 11.48 10.07
N LEU A 656 -20.71 12.25 10.32
CA LEU A 656 -19.56 12.32 9.42
C LEU A 656 -18.64 11.12 9.64
N ASP A 657 -18.31 10.84 10.90
CA ASP A 657 -17.49 9.69 11.28
C ASP A 657 -18.14 8.91 12.43
N PRO A 658 -18.93 7.87 12.11
CA PRO A 658 -19.52 6.99 13.11
C PRO A 658 -18.51 5.99 13.71
N THR A 659 -17.30 5.90 13.15
CA THR A 659 -16.22 5.00 13.60
C THR A 659 -15.28 5.66 14.62
N SER A 660 -15.35 6.98 14.79
CA SER A 660 -14.47 7.76 15.65
C SER A 660 -14.47 7.31 17.12
N SER A 661 -13.35 6.73 17.56
CA SER A 661 -13.13 6.38 18.96
C SER A 661 -13.14 7.61 19.90
N LEU A 662 -12.72 8.78 19.42
CA LEU A 662 -12.74 10.03 20.21
C LEU A 662 -14.19 10.50 20.47
N LEU A 663 -15.05 10.48 19.44
CA LEU A 663 -16.45 10.85 19.61
C LEU A 663 -17.18 9.84 20.50
N ARG A 664 -16.88 8.54 20.36
CA ARG A 664 -17.40 7.51 21.27
C ARG A 664 -16.99 7.77 22.71
N TYR A 665 -15.71 8.10 22.96
CA TYR A 665 -15.25 8.47 24.29
C TYR A 665 -16.03 9.66 24.87
N GLU A 666 -16.20 10.73 24.10
CA GLU A 666 -16.98 11.89 24.55
C GLU A 666 -18.46 11.57 24.78
N ALA A 667 -19.06 10.67 23.99
CA ALA A 667 -20.42 10.18 24.21
C ALA A 667 -20.59 9.56 25.61
N VAL A 668 -19.61 8.77 26.06
CA VAL A 668 -19.59 8.16 27.41
C VAL A 668 -19.47 9.22 28.48
N ARG A 669 -18.55 10.17 28.29
CA ARG A 669 -18.38 11.29 29.21
C ARG A 669 -19.63 12.17 29.32
N LEU A 670 -20.54 12.13 28.33
CA LEU A 670 -21.83 12.82 28.32
C LEU A 670 -23.01 11.98 28.84
N GLY A 671 -22.73 10.77 29.35
CA GLY A 671 -23.70 9.89 30.00
C GLY A 671 -24.23 8.75 29.13
N SER A 672 -23.66 8.52 27.95
CA SER A 672 -23.98 7.31 27.18
C SER A 672 -23.39 6.09 27.89
N ALA A 673 -24.18 5.02 28.01
CA ALA A 673 -23.67 3.77 28.53
C ALA A 673 -22.83 3.07 27.45
N ASP A 674 -21.52 3.20 27.52
CA ASP A 674 -20.60 2.31 26.81
C ASP A 674 -19.63 1.72 27.85
N PRO A 675 -19.89 0.51 28.35
CA PRO A 675 -19.00 -0.15 29.31
C PRO A 675 -17.61 -0.39 28.71
N ALA A 676 -17.41 -0.21 27.39
CA ALA A 676 -16.12 -0.39 26.73
C ALA A 676 -15.05 0.67 27.09
N LEU A 677 -15.43 1.86 27.60
CA LEU A 677 -14.62 3.09 27.46
C LEU A 677 -14.15 3.79 28.76
N ASP A 678 -14.07 3.09 29.89
CA ASP A 678 -13.33 3.60 31.07
C ASP A 678 -11.82 3.32 30.93
N LEU A 679 -11.15 4.05 30.03
CA LEU A 679 -9.98 3.51 29.32
C LEU A 679 -8.71 3.28 30.15
N LEU A 680 -8.48 4.07 31.20
CA LEU A 680 -7.20 4.08 31.92
C LEU A 680 -7.15 3.07 33.07
N ASP A 681 -8.24 2.91 33.81
CA ASP A 681 -8.27 2.07 35.01
C ASP A 681 -8.93 0.71 34.78
N ARG A 682 -9.56 0.51 33.61
CA ARG A 682 -10.24 -0.75 33.27
C ARG A 682 -9.26 -1.83 32.85
N ARG A 683 -9.48 -3.02 33.39
CA ARG A 683 -8.92 -4.26 32.85
C ARG A 683 -9.81 -4.73 31.69
N TYR A 684 -9.26 -4.76 30.48
CA TYR A 684 -10.03 -5.15 29.30
C TYR A 684 -10.21 -6.66 29.26
N PRO A 685 -11.42 -7.15 28.92
CA PRO A 685 -11.63 -8.57 28.70
C PRO A 685 -10.80 -9.04 27.49
N PRO A 686 -10.43 -10.33 27.44
CA PRO A 686 -9.81 -10.89 26.25
C PRO A 686 -10.79 -10.78 25.07
N VAL A 687 -10.28 -10.34 23.93
CA VAL A 687 -11.02 -10.23 22.67
C VAL A 687 -10.66 -11.45 21.81
N GLY A 688 -11.62 -11.96 21.03
CA GLY A 688 -11.39 -13.11 20.16
C GLY A 688 -10.31 -12.81 19.11
N GLY A 689 -9.46 -13.80 18.80
CA GLY A 689 -8.24 -13.59 17.99
C GLY A 689 -8.45 -12.99 16.59
N LEU A 690 -9.62 -13.19 15.97
CA LEU A 690 -9.94 -12.60 14.67
C LEU A 690 -10.24 -11.09 14.74
N GLN A 691 -10.68 -10.62 15.91
CA GLN A 691 -11.08 -9.23 16.13
C GLN A 691 -9.93 -8.39 16.72
N THR A 692 -8.77 -9.00 16.91
CA THR A 692 -7.54 -8.35 17.38
C THR A 692 -6.49 -8.39 16.31
N GLU A 693 -5.73 -7.30 16.17
CA GLU A 693 -4.56 -7.29 15.31
C GLU A 693 -3.56 -8.38 15.76
N PRO A 694 -2.97 -9.18 14.86
CA PRO A 694 -1.92 -10.10 15.23
C PRO A 694 -0.75 -9.38 15.91
N GLY A 695 -0.38 -9.84 17.10
CA GLY A 695 0.65 -9.21 17.93
C GLY A 695 0.14 -8.06 18.80
N ALA A 696 -1.17 -7.78 18.82
CA ALA A 696 -1.74 -6.80 19.75
C ALA A 696 -1.49 -7.22 21.21
N VAL A 697 -0.98 -6.29 22.00
CA VAL A 697 -0.82 -6.43 23.44
C VAL A 697 -2.05 -5.84 24.13
N ALA A 698 -2.63 -6.56 25.09
CA ALA A 698 -3.76 -6.04 25.85
C ALA A 698 -3.39 -4.73 26.56
N PRO A 699 -4.27 -3.71 26.64
CA PRO A 699 -3.91 -2.41 27.19
C PRO A 699 -3.34 -2.46 28.61
N GLN A 700 -3.84 -3.37 29.46
CA GLN A 700 -3.31 -3.55 30.83
C GLN A 700 -1.89 -4.13 30.90
N ASP A 701 -1.43 -4.79 29.84
CA ASP A 701 -0.12 -5.44 29.74
C ASP A 701 0.82 -4.66 28.81
N HIS A 702 0.36 -3.55 28.24
CA HIS A 702 1.11 -2.71 27.32
C HIS A 702 1.87 -1.60 28.08
N PRO A 703 3.21 -1.64 28.19
CA PRO A 703 3.98 -0.69 28.99
C PRO A 703 3.72 0.76 28.60
N GLU A 704 3.65 1.08 27.30
CA GLU A 704 3.35 2.44 26.85
C GLU A 704 2.00 2.96 27.38
N VAL A 705 0.93 2.16 27.31
CA VAL A 705 -0.40 2.53 27.82
C VAL A 705 -0.33 2.81 29.33
N VAL A 706 0.40 1.98 30.07
CA VAL A 706 0.57 2.15 31.53
C VAL A 706 1.42 3.39 31.85
N TYR A 707 2.47 3.69 31.09
CA TYR A 707 3.21 4.95 31.23
C TYR A 707 2.30 6.17 30.93
N TYR A 708 1.48 6.11 29.87
CA TYR A 708 0.52 7.17 29.58
C TYR A 708 -0.49 7.35 30.72
N ARG A 709 -0.97 6.27 31.34
CA ARG A 709 -1.84 6.34 32.51
C ARG A 709 -1.18 7.07 33.68
N GLY A 710 0.06 6.70 34.02
CA GLY A 710 0.84 7.37 35.07
C GLY A 710 1.01 8.86 34.79
N TYR A 711 1.35 9.20 33.54
CA TYR A 711 1.48 10.59 33.10
C TYR A 711 0.16 11.36 33.17
N CYS A 712 -0.95 10.77 32.73
CA CYS A 712 -2.27 11.38 32.83
C CYS A 712 -2.69 11.63 34.28
N ARG A 713 -2.37 10.71 35.21
CA ARG A 713 -2.62 10.91 36.66
C ARG A 713 -1.81 12.07 37.22
N GLU A 714 -0.54 12.20 36.85
CA GLU A 714 0.27 13.37 37.22
C GLU A 714 -0.34 14.68 36.71
N LYS A 715 -0.82 14.69 35.46
CA LYS A 715 -1.50 15.88 34.89
C LYS A 715 -2.85 16.20 35.53
N GLN A 716 -3.47 15.25 36.21
CA GLN A 716 -4.67 15.45 37.01
C GLN A 716 -4.36 15.84 38.47
N GLY A 717 -3.09 15.99 38.85
CA GLY A 717 -2.65 16.35 40.20
C GLY A 717 -2.40 15.16 41.14
N GLY A 718 -2.48 13.92 40.65
CA GLY A 718 -2.13 12.70 41.38
C GLY A 718 -0.66 12.29 41.21
N SER A 719 -0.28 11.10 41.69
CA SER A 719 1.05 10.51 41.47
C SER A 719 1.01 9.42 40.39
N GLY A 720 1.95 9.46 39.44
CA GLY A 720 2.12 8.42 38.42
C GLY A 720 3.09 7.29 38.79
N ARG A 721 3.79 7.39 39.94
CA ARG A 721 4.93 6.51 40.27
C ARG A 721 4.59 5.02 40.25
N ALA A 722 3.43 4.64 40.79
CA ALA A 722 3.01 3.24 40.81
C ALA A 722 2.80 2.66 39.39
N ASP A 723 2.33 3.48 38.45
CA ASP A 723 2.18 3.05 37.06
C ASP A 723 3.52 2.95 36.36
N TYR A 724 4.44 3.89 36.61
CA TYR A 724 5.80 3.81 36.06
C TYR A 724 6.53 2.56 36.57
N ASP A 725 6.45 2.28 37.88
CA ASP A 725 7.00 1.06 38.49
C ASP A 725 6.34 -0.22 37.96
N MET A 726 5.06 -0.17 37.57
CA MET A 726 4.36 -1.28 36.91
C MET A 726 4.86 -1.46 35.47
N ALA A 727 4.85 -0.38 34.68
CA ALA A 727 5.24 -0.39 33.28
C ALA A 727 6.68 -0.88 33.07
N SER A 728 7.60 -0.51 33.97
CA SER A 728 9.00 -0.96 33.94
C SER A 728 9.18 -2.48 33.96
N LYS A 729 8.18 -3.23 34.44
CA LYS A 729 8.19 -4.70 34.57
C LYS A 729 7.42 -5.42 33.47
N LEU A 730 6.73 -4.69 32.59
CA LEU A 730 5.97 -5.27 31.48
C LEU A 730 6.88 -5.56 30.30
N SER A 731 6.52 -6.57 29.51
CA SER A 731 7.29 -6.94 28.32
C SER A 731 7.18 -5.87 27.24
N THR A 732 8.29 -5.62 26.55
CA THR A 732 8.34 -4.75 25.36
C THR A 732 8.03 -5.50 24.06
N ARG A 733 7.74 -6.81 24.13
CA ARG A 733 7.41 -7.62 22.96
C ARG A 733 6.16 -7.05 22.26
N TYR A 734 6.27 -6.76 20.96
CA TYR A 734 5.24 -6.12 20.14
C TYR A 734 4.88 -4.67 20.53
N VAL A 735 5.73 -3.99 21.31
CA VAL A 735 5.53 -2.59 21.71
C VAL A 735 6.43 -1.67 20.89
N PHE A 736 5.82 -0.80 20.09
CA PHE A 736 6.49 -0.03 19.05
C PHE A 736 6.12 1.46 19.15
N PRO A 737 6.81 2.25 20.00
CA PRO A 737 6.49 3.66 20.19
C PRO A 737 6.77 4.46 18.92
N SER A 738 5.75 5.10 18.35
CA SER A 738 5.87 5.89 17.11
C SER A 738 5.48 7.36 17.25
N ARG A 739 4.83 7.74 18.35
CA ARG A 739 4.27 9.08 18.52
C ARG A 739 5.25 10.00 19.26
N PRO A 740 5.39 11.28 18.87
CA PRO A 740 6.21 12.25 19.61
C PRO A 740 5.82 12.39 21.08
N GLU A 741 4.53 12.27 21.40
CA GLU A 741 3.98 12.32 22.75
C GLU A 741 4.60 11.24 23.66
N SER A 742 4.93 10.07 23.10
CA SER A 742 5.52 8.94 23.83
C SER A 742 6.91 9.32 24.37
N GLY A 743 7.65 10.14 23.62
CA GLY A 743 8.96 10.63 24.08
C GLY A 743 8.84 11.54 25.31
N VAL A 744 7.78 12.34 25.41
CA VAL A 744 7.51 13.18 26.60
C VAL A 744 7.19 12.30 27.80
N VAL A 745 6.31 11.32 27.61
CA VAL A 745 5.88 10.38 28.66
C VAL A 745 7.05 9.52 29.16
N LEU A 746 7.86 8.95 28.27
CA LEU A 746 8.99 8.09 28.62
C LEU A 746 10.10 8.88 29.33
N ARG A 747 10.42 10.10 28.88
CA ARG A 747 11.37 10.97 29.59
C ARG A 747 10.88 11.32 30.99
N ARG A 748 9.58 11.59 31.14
CA ARG A 748 8.99 11.84 32.46
C ARG A 748 9.08 10.61 33.38
N ALA A 749 8.87 9.41 32.84
CA ALA A 749 9.05 8.18 33.60
C ALA A 749 10.52 8.01 34.07
N LEU A 750 11.49 8.31 33.21
CA LEU A 750 12.93 8.26 33.53
C LEU A 750 13.36 9.32 34.55
N GLU A 751 12.72 10.50 34.59
CA GLU A 751 12.94 11.49 35.66
C GLU A 751 12.51 10.95 37.03
N VAL A 752 11.46 10.12 37.07
CA VAL A 752 10.93 9.51 38.31
C VAL A 752 11.71 8.24 38.68
N ASN A 753 12.12 7.43 37.69
CA ASN A 753 12.90 6.22 37.85
C ASN A 753 14.01 6.11 36.78
N PRO A 754 15.23 6.59 37.06
CA PRO A 754 16.35 6.50 36.13
C PRO A 754 16.92 5.08 35.92
N GLN A 755 16.40 4.05 36.60
CA GLN A 755 16.84 2.65 36.44
C GLN A 755 15.83 1.82 35.64
N ASP A 756 14.91 2.47 34.94
CA ASP A 756 13.89 1.82 34.13
C ASP A 756 14.45 1.40 32.76
N ALA A 757 14.89 0.14 32.67
CA ALA A 757 15.41 -0.46 31.43
C ALA A 757 14.36 -0.46 30.29
N THR A 758 13.08 -0.58 30.62
CA THR A 758 11.96 -0.58 29.66
C THR A 758 11.77 0.81 29.06
N ALA A 759 11.78 1.86 29.88
CA ALA A 759 11.69 3.23 29.40
C ALA A 759 12.90 3.62 28.53
N HIS A 760 14.13 3.24 28.93
CA HIS A 760 15.32 3.44 28.10
C HIS A 760 15.21 2.71 26.75
N PHE A 761 14.79 1.44 26.74
CA PHE A 761 14.61 0.68 25.50
C PHE A 761 13.58 1.31 24.55
N LEU A 762 12.41 1.67 25.07
CA LEU A 762 11.33 2.28 24.29
C LEU A 762 11.73 3.67 23.77
N LEU A 763 12.45 4.46 24.58
CA LEU A 763 12.97 5.76 24.15
C LEU A 763 14.02 5.61 23.04
N GLY A 764 14.95 4.66 23.17
CA GLY A 764 15.92 4.35 22.11
C GLY A 764 15.25 3.93 20.80
N THR A 765 14.17 3.15 20.90
CA THR A 765 13.36 2.72 19.74
C THR A 765 12.69 3.90 19.04
N LEU A 766 12.07 4.81 19.80
CA LEU A 766 11.48 6.04 19.24
C LEU A 766 12.55 6.94 18.60
N LEU A 767 13.73 7.07 19.22
CA LEU A 767 14.84 7.87 18.71
C LEU A 767 15.38 7.33 17.38
N LEU A 768 15.50 5.99 17.23
CA LEU A 768 15.91 5.41 15.96
C LEU A 768 14.87 5.67 14.86
N ALA A 769 13.57 5.56 15.17
CA ALA A 769 12.51 5.88 14.23
C ALA A 769 12.57 7.34 13.73
N SER A 770 13.06 8.26 14.57
CA SER A 770 13.37 9.66 14.23
C SER A 770 14.74 9.89 13.57
N GLY A 771 15.47 8.84 13.19
CA GLY A 771 16.80 8.92 12.57
C GLY A 771 17.94 9.31 13.52
N ARG A 772 17.70 9.35 14.85
CA ARG A 772 18.69 9.75 15.85
C ARG A 772 19.50 8.55 16.35
N ALA A 773 20.20 7.89 15.44
CA ALA A 773 20.92 6.65 15.71
C ALA A 773 21.93 6.73 16.88
N PRO A 774 22.75 7.80 17.03
CA PRO A 774 23.67 7.89 18.17
C PRO A 774 22.95 7.94 19.53
N ASP A 775 21.85 8.70 19.61
CA ASP A 775 21.06 8.78 20.83
C ASP A 775 20.37 7.45 21.13
N ALA A 776 19.84 6.77 20.10
CA ALA A 776 19.23 5.45 20.23
C ALA A 776 20.21 4.41 20.78
N ILE A 777 21.44 4.36 20.25
CA ILE A 777 22.50 3.47 20.73
C ILE A 777 22.78 3.72 22.21
N ARG A 778 22.87 4.98 22.64
CA ARG A 778 23.12 5.33 24.04
C ARG A 778 22.01 4.81 24.97
N GLU A 779 20.75 5.07 24.62
CA GLU A 779 19.61 4.60 25.43
C GLU A 779 19.53 3.06 25.45
N TRP A 780 19.82 2.39 24.34
CA TRP A 780 19.86 0.92 24.28
C TRP A 780 21.05 0.30 25.03
N GLN A 781 22.20 0.96 25.06
CA GLN A 781 23.33 0.52 25.88
C GLN A 781 22.99 0.62 27.37
N GLU A 782 22.29 1.68 27.79
CA GLU A 782 21.84 1.81 29.17
C GLU A 782 20.77 0.77 29.51
N ALA A 783 19.79 0.54 28.61
CA ALA A 783 18.84 -0.56 28.75
C ALA A 783 19.55 -1.91 28.88
N ARG A 784 20.56 -2.20 28.03
CA ARG A 784 21.35 -3.45 28.07
C ARG A 784 22.15 -3.59 29.37
N ARG A 785 22.65 -2.49 29.94
CA ARG A 785 23.37 -2.46 31.22
C ARG A 785 22.45 -2.80 32.39
N LEU A 786 21.22 -2.27 32.36
CA LEU A 786 20.21 -2.46 33.41
C LEU A 786 19.54 -3.83 33.32
N ASP A 787 19.08 -4.21 32.12
CA ASP A 787 18.45 -5.49 31.82
C ASP A 787 18.70 -5.89 30.36
N LYS A 788 19.58 -6.88 30.17
CA LYS A 788 19.89 -7.43 28.85
C LYS A 788 18.81 -8.36 28.30
N SER A 789 17.83 -8.77 29.10
CA SER A 789 16.79 -9.72 28.67
C SER A 789 15.66 -9.08 27.85
N GLN A 790 15.72 -7.77 27.63
CA GLN A 790 14.70 -7.03 26.90
C GLN A 790 14.52 -7.59 25.47
N PRO A 791 13.30 -7.99 25.09
CA PRO A 791 13.00 -8.47 23.75
C PRO A 791 13.51 -7.52 22.67
N VAL A 792 14.08 -8.07 21.60
CA VAL A 792 14.48 -7.30 20.39
C VAL A 792 15.64 -6.31 20.61
N LEU A 793 16.11 -6.07 21.85
CA LEU A 793 17.18 -5.13 22.17
C LEU A 793 18.48 -5.41 21.40
N HIS A 794 18.99 -6.65 21.50
CA HIS A 794 20.22 -7.05 20.81
C HIS A 794 20.09 -6.98 19.30
N ARG A 795 18.90 -7.32 18.76
CA ARG A 795 18.61 -7.23 17.33
C ARG A 795 18.71 -5.78 16.87
N ASN A 796 18.05 -4.85 17.57
CA ASN A 796 18.01 -3.44 17.18
C ASN A 796 19.40 -2.79 17.30
N LEU A 797 20.10 -3.04 18.40
CA LEU A 797 21.46 -2.55 18.58
C LEU A 797 22.41 -3.11 17.52
N GLY A 798 22.42 -4.43 17.30
CA GLY A 798 23.29 -5.09 16.33
C GLY A 798 23.06 -4.61 14.89
N ARG A 799 21.80 -4.48 14.45
CA ARG A 799 21.48 -3.93 13.11
C ARG A 799 21.91 -2.48 12.96
N THR A 800 21.75 -1.68 14.01
CA THR A 800 22.17 -0.27 14.00
C THR A 800 23.68 -0.14 13.90
N LEU A 801 24.44 -0.94 14.66
CA LEU A 801 25.90 -0.99 14.56
C LEU A 801 26.35 -1.42 13.16
N LEU A 802 25.74 -2.47 12.60
CA LEU A 802 26.10 -3.01 11.30
C LEU A 802 25.81 -2.02 10.15
N HIS A 803 24.60 -1.49 10.09
CA HIS A 803 24.12 -0.73 8.93
C HIS A 803 24.38 0.78 9.01
N LEU A 804 24.38 1.37 10.22
CA LEU A 804 24.50 2.83 10.38
C LEU A 804 25.87 3.26 10.91
N GLN A 805 26.57 2.42 11.68
CA GLN A 805 27.92 2.73 12.17
C GLN A 805 29.03 2.03 11.39
N GLY A 806 28.70 0.96 10.64
CA GLY A 806 29.69 0.13 9.95
C GLY A 806 30.57 -0.70 10.89
N ASP A 807 30.18 -0.83 12.16
CA ASP A 807 30.89 -1.61 13.18
C ASP A 807 30.49 -3.10 13.07
N VAL A 808 31.11 -3.80 12.12
CA VAL A 808 30.78 -5.19 11.80
C VAL A 808 31.15 -6.15 12.94
N ASP A 809 32.29 -5.95 13.60
CA ASP A 809 32.74 -6.77 14.72
C ASP A 809 31.87 -6.56 15.96
N GLY A 810 31.57 -5.30 16.30
CA GLY A 810 30.66 -4.97 17.40
C GLY A 810 29.25 -5.51 17.17
N ALA A 811 28.74 -5.40 15.93
CA ALA A 811 27.46 -5.99 15.56
C ALA A 811 27.46 -7.52 15.74
N LEU A 812 28.48 -8.23 15.26
CA LEU A 812 28.59 -9.68 15.44
C LEU A 812 28.58 -10.08 16.91
N ALA A 813 29.34 -9.37 17.76
CA ALA A 813 29.37 -9.63 19.20
C ALA A 813 27.98 -9.47 19.84
N VAL A 814 27.26 -8.39 19.49
CA VAL A 814 25.89 -8.13 19.98
C VAL A 814 24.90 -9.20 19.50
N PHE A 815 24.97 -9.60 18.22
CA PHE A 815 24.11 -10.67 17.69
C PHE A 815 24.37 -12.01 18.40
N MET A 816 25.63 -12.36 18.62
CA MET A 816 26.01 -13.62 19.26
C MET A 816 25.60 -13.68 20.75
N GLU A 817 25.67 -12.56 21.48
CA GLU A 817 25.08 -12.46 22.82
C GLU A 817 23.55 -12.60 22.75
N GLY A 818 22.92 -11.88 21.81
CA GLY A 818 21.47 -11.94 21.60
C GLY A 818 20.98 -13.37 21.34
N ILE A 819 21.69 -14.16 20.53
CA ILE A 819 21.34 -15.57 20.25
C ILE A 819 21.30 -16.40 21.55
N GLY A 820 22.08 -16.05 22.56
CA GLY A 820 22.05 -16.70 23.88
C GLY A 820 20.87 -16.28 24.77
N ILE A 821 20.18 -15.18 24.43
CA ILE A 821 19.11 -14.57 25.25
C ILE A 821 17.74 -14.78 24.58
N ASP A 822 17.61 -14.42 23.30
CA ASP A 822 16.40 -14.52 22.49
C ASP A 822 16.62 -15.57 21.38
N THR A 823 16.72 -16.83 21.81
CA THR A 823 17.16 -17.98 20.97
C THR A 823 16.30 -18.23 19.74
N THR A 824 15.07 -17.70 19.69
CA THR A 824 14.13 -17.90 18.57
C THR A 824 14.03 -16.73 17.61
N ASN A 825 14.71 -15.61 17.89
CA ASN A 825 14.64 -14.42 17.06
C ASN A 825 15.53 -14.55 15.82
N VAL A 826 14.86 -14.72 14.67
CA VAL A 826 15.47 -14.99 13.36
C VAL A 826 16.46 -13.90 12.94
N ASP A 827 16.15 -12.62 13.20
CA ASP A 827 16.97 -11.49 12.78
C ASP A 827 18.35 -11.48 13.43
N LEU A 828 18.51 -12.08 14.62
CA LEU A 828 19.82 -12.22 15.26
C LEU A 828 20.73 -13.16 14.47
N TYR A 829 20.18 -14.28 13.99
CA TYR A 829 20.93 -15.25 13.18
C TYR A 829 21.24 -14.70 11.79
N GLN A 830 20.28 -14.00 11.17
CA GLN A 830 20.49 -13.33 9.89
C GLN A 830 21.56 -12.24 9.99
N GLY A 831 21.50 -11.40 11.03
CA GLY A 831 22.49 -10.34 11.28
C GLY A 831 23.87 -10.92 11.55
N ALA A 832 23.97 -12.00 12.31
CA ALA A 832 25.24 -12.71 12.53
C ALA A 832 25.79 -13.31 11.23
N ASP A 833 24.97 -14.00 10.43
CA ASP A 833 25.34 -14.54 9.11
C ASP A 833 25.85 -13.45 8.16
N GLN A 834 25.18 -12.30 8.15
CA GLN A 834 25.55 -11.13 7.37
C GLN A 834 26.90 -10.54 7.84
N ALA A 835 27.10 -10.36 9.15
CA ALA A 835 28.35 -9.86 9.71
C ALA A 835 29.53 -10.83 9.43
N LEU A 836 29.32 -12.14 9.62
CA LEU A 836 30.31 -13.18 9.27
C LEU A 836 30.67 -13.13 7.78
N SER A 837 29.69 -12.92 6.91
CA SER A 837 29.89 -12.77 5.45
C SER A 837 30.75 -11.54 5.11
N LEU A 838 30.50 -10.40 5.76
CA LEU A 838 31.25 -9.15 5.54
C LEU A 838 32.69 -9.21 6.08
N LEU A 839 32.90 -9.95 7.18
CA LEU A 839 34.21 -10.23 7.77
C LEU A 839 34.99 -11.31 6.98
N GLY A 840 34.35 -11.99 6.01
CA GLY A 840 34.98 -13.06 5.25
C GLY A 840 35.30 -14.30 6.09
N ARG A 841 34.49 -14.58 7.13
CA ARG A 841 34.69 -15.74 7.99
C ARG A 841 34.37 -17.05 7.25
N PRO A 842 35.04 -18.18 7.58
CA PRO A 842 34.79 -19.48 6.96
C PRO A 842 33.31 -19.90 7.01
N THR A 843 32.85 -20.60 5.96
CA THR A 843 31.47 -21.11 5.87
C THR A 843 31.08 -21.99 7.07
N ALA A 844 32.00 -22.79 7.59
CA ALA A 844 31.80 -23.59 8.80
C ALA A 844 31.34 -22.76 10.02
N GLU A 845 31.82 -21.52 10.19
CA GLU A 845 31.35 -20.64 11.28
C GLU A 845 29.91 -20.17 11.06
N ARG A 846 29.52 -19.95 9.80
CA ARG A 846 28.14 -19.61 9.43
C ARG A 846 27.21 -20.79 9.68
N VAL A 847 27.60 -22.00 9.26
CA VAL A 847 26.88 -23.26 9.54
C VAL A 847 26.73 -23.46 11.05
N ALA A 848 27.81 -23.29 11.82
CA ALA A 848 27.76 -23.40 13.27
C ALA A 848 26.80 -22.38 13.90
N THR A 849 26.83 -21.13 13.44
CA THR A 849 25.97 -20.05 13.96
C THR A 849 24.50 -20.27 13.64
N LEU A 850 24.16 -20.53 12.38
CA LEU A 850 22.79 -20.80 11.93
C LEU A 850 22.24 -22.10 12.54
N GLY A 851 23.11 -23.10 12.74
CA GLY A 851 22.78 -24.38 13.34
C GLY A 851 22.47 -24.34 14.84
N ARG A 852 22.69 -23.20 15.52
CA ARG A 852 22.30 -22.96 16.92
C ARG A 852 20.80 -22.71 17.10
N TYR A 853 20.05 -22.48 16.02
CA TYR A 853 18.60 -22.32 16.11
C TYR A 853 17.96 -23.56 16.74
N PRO A 854 17.17 -23.43 17.82
CA PRO A 854 16.81 -24.56 18.68
C PRO A 854 15.87 -25.57 18.02
N ASP A 855 14.98 -25.12 17.13
CA ASP A 855 14.01 -25.99 16.44
C ASP A 855 14.28 -26.02 14.93
N ARG A 856 15.20 -26.89 14.51
CA ARG A 856 15.48 -27.11 13.08
C ARG A 856 14.26 -27.62 12.33
N ALA A 857 13.39 -28.38 12.98
CA ALA A 857 12.17 -28.93 12.40
C ALA A 857 11.08 -27.88 12.19
N ARG A 858 11.21 -26.66 12.73
CA ARG A 858 10.30 -25.52 12.48
C ARG A 858 11.04 -24.23 12.16
N MET A 859 12.29 -24.34 11.72
CA MET A 859 13.12 -23.21 11.32
C MET A 859 12.37 -22.37 10.26
N PRO A 860 12.19 -21.05 10.48
CA PRO A 860 11.47 -20.18 9.54
C PRO A 860 12.11 -20.19 8.16
N THR A 861 11.28 -20.14 7.11
CA THR A 861 11.69 -20.32 5.71
C THR A 861 12.90 -19.51 5.29
N GLU A 862 12.98 -18.23 5.67
CA GLU A 862 14.10 -17.38 5.32
C GLU A 862 15.42 -17.84 5.97
N LEU A 863 15.37 -18.22 7.25
CA LEU A 863 16.54 -18.77 7.95
C LEU A 863 16.91 -20.16 7.42
N LEU A 864 15.91 -20.99 7.11
CA LEU A 864 16.07 -22.32 6.54
C LEU A 864 16.83 -22.28 5.22
N ARG A 865 16.46 -21.36 4.32
CA ARG A 865 17.14 -21.19 3.02
C ARG A 865 18.60 -20.81 3.21
N ARG A 866 18.90 -19.85 4.09
CA ARG A 866 20.28 -19.44 4.42
C ARG A 866 21.09 -20.58 4.99
N PHE A 867 20.51 -21.35 5.91
CA PHE A 867 21.17 -22.50 6.52
C PHE A 867 21.43 -23.63 5.52
N ALA A 868 20.44 -23.98 4.69
CA ALA A 868 20.60 -24.98 3.64
C ALA A 868 21.66 -24.58 2.61
N LEU A 869 21.70 -23.32 2.20
CA LEU A 869 22.75 -22.81 1.32
C LEU A 869 24.13 -22.83 1.99
N ALA A 870 24.24 -22.42 3.25
CA ALA A 870 25.50 -22.48 3.99
C ALA A 870 26.03 -23.92 4.14
N LEU A 871 25.14 -24.89 4.40
CA LEU A 871 25.50 -26.32 4.42
C LEU A 871 26.00 -26.80 3.06
N ALA A 872 25.32 -26.43 1.97
CA ALA A 872 25.77 -26.78 0.62
C ALA A 872 27.11 -26.13 0.25
N GLU A 873 27.34 -24.87 0.65
CA GLU A 873 28.63 -24.17 0.50
C GLU A 873 29.76 -24.88 1.27
N ASP A 874 29.45 -25.48 2.42
CA ASP A 874 30.39 -26.21 3.28
C ASP A 874 30.60 -27.69 2.86
N GLY A 875 29.85 -28.18 1.87
CA GLY A 875 29.95 -29.54 1.33
C GLY A 875 28.92 -30.54 1.87
N HIS A 876 27.95 -30.08 2.66
CA HIS A 876 26.89 -30.90 3.29
C HIS A 876 25.57 -30.85 2.50
N ALA A 877 25.62 -31.14 1.19
CA ALA A 877 24.47 -31.00 0.29
C ALA A 877 23.29 -31.94 0.63
N ASP A 878 23.55 -33.15 1.11
CA ASP A 878 22.48 -34.09 1.50
C ASP A 878 21.69 -33.59 2.70
N GLU A 879 22.37 -33.05 3.72
CA GLU A 879 21.70 -32.40 4.86
C GLU A 879 20.89 -31.20 4.37
N ALA A 880 21.47 -30.34 3.50
CA ALA A 880 20.78 -29.20 2.92
C ALA A 880 19.48 -29.58 2.17
N LYS A 881 19.51 -30.64 1.34
CA LYS A 881 18.32 -31.15 0.64
C LYS A 881 17.28 -31.71 1.62
N SER A 882 17.72 -32.43 2.65
CA SER A 882 16.81 -33.02 3.65
C SER A 882 16.01 -31.96 4.43
N LEU A 883 16.60 -30.78 4.65
CA LEU A 883 15.97 -29.66 5.33
C LEU A 883 14.77 -29.09 4.55
N LEU A 884 14.78 -29.21 3.23
CA LEU A 884 13.73 -28.69 2.34
C LEU A 884 12.58 -29.68 2.11
N ALA A 885 12.81 -30.98 2.35
CA ALA A 885 11.80 -32.02 2.14
C ALA A 885 10.62 -31.88 3.12
N GLY A 886 9.40 -32.09 2.63
CA GLY A 886 8.18 -32.02 3.45
C GLY A 886 7.84 -30.63 4.02
N ARG A 887 8.47 -29.55 3.50
CA ARG A 887 8.26 -28.17 3.98
C ARG A 887 7.26 -27.41 3.12
N PHE A 888 6.49 -26.54 3.78
CA PHE A 888 5.72 -25.50 3.13
C PHE A 888 6.61 -24.28 2.83
N PHE A 889 6.53 -23.79 1.59
CA PHE A 889 7.18 -22.55 1.17
C PHE A 889 6.13 -21.58 0.66
N ALA A 890 5.83 -20.56 1.45
CA ALA A 890 4.89 -19.52 1.05
C ALA A 890 5.34 -18.81 -0.22
N ARG A 891 4.37 -18.47 -1.09
CA ARG A 891 4.61 -17.66 -2.28
C ARG A 891 4.82 -16.20 -1.86
N GLU A 892 5.74 -15.55 -2.55
CA GLU A 892 6.15 -14.16 -2.30
C GLU A 892 6.30 -13.43 -3.62
N GLU A 893 5.74 -12.22 -3.69
CA GLU A 893 5.91 -11.35 -4.85
C GLU A 893 7.35 -10.80 -4.87
N GLY A 894 8.11 -11.11 -5.92
CA GLY A 894 9.47 -10.62 -6.09
C GLY A 894 10.54 -11.29 -5.21
N GLY A 895 10.18 -12.19 -4.30
CA GLY A 895 11.13 -12.86 -3.38
C GLY A 895 12.00 -13.97 -4.00
N THR A 896 12.75 -14.66 -3.13
CA THR A 896 13.55 -15.84 -3.51
C THR A 896 12.65 -17.08 -3.62
N ASN A 897 12.59 -17.68 -4.80
CA ASN A 897 11.84 -18.92 -5.02
C ASN A 897 12.61 -20.12 -4.45
N VAL A 898 11.94 -21.04 -3.75
CA VAL A 898 12.59 -22.24 -3.19
C VAL A 898 13.16 -23.15 -4.28
N ARG A 899 12.56 -23.19 -5.47
CA ARG A 899 13.09 -23.92 -6.64
C ARG A 899 14.48 -23.40 -7.02
N GLN A 900 14.69 -22.08 -6.95
CA GLN A 900 16.00 -21.45 -7.19
C GLN A 900 17.04 -21.90 -6.14
N VAL A 901 16.65 -21.94 -4.86
CA VAL A 901 17.51 -22.41 -3.76
C VAL A 901 17.88 -23.89 -3.95
N PHE A 902 16.91 -24.72 -4.34
CA PHE A 902 17.14 -26.14 -4.56
C PHE A 902 18.07 -26.42 -5.75
N VAL A 903 17.86 -25.76 -6.90
CA VAL A 903 18.77 -25.83 -8.05
C VAL A 903 20.18 -25.46 -7.64
N GLU A 904 20.34 -24.42 -6.82
CA GLU A 904 21.65 -24.00 -6.36
C GLU A 904 22.35 -25.01 -5.46
N ILE A 905 21.64 -25.61 -4.49
CA ILE A 905 22.19 -26.67 -3.65
C ILE A 905 22.70 -27.84 -4.51
N ARG A 906 21.95 -28.23 -5.55
CA ARG A 906 22.33 -29.30 -6.49
C ARG A 906 23.53 -28.93 -7.35
N LEU A 907 23.66 -27.67 -7.78
CA LEU A 907 24.83 -27.19 -8.51
C LEU A 907 26.09 -27.18 -7.63
N LEU A 908 25.96 -26.81 -6.35
CA LEU A 908 27.06 -26.86 -5.39
C LEU A 908 27.50 -28.31 -5.09
N GLU A 909 26.54 -29.23 -4.96
CA GLU A 909 26.79 -30.68 -4.85
C GLU A 909 27.59 -31.19 -6.06
N ALA A 910 27.12 -30.92 -7.27
CA ALA A 910 27.77 -31.34 -8.50
C ALA A 910 29.18 -30.76 -8.64
N LEU A 911 29.37 -29.49 -8.26
CA LEU A 911 30.69 -28.86 -8.25
C LEU A 911 31.64 -29.56 -7.27
N ALA A 912 31.18 -29.88 -6.06
CA ALA A 912 31.99 -30.58 -5.06
C ALA A 912 32.40 -31.97 -5.56
N LEU A 913 31.48 -32.72 -6.17
CA LEU A 913 31.76 -34.02 -6.80
C LEU A 913 32.79 -33.90 -7.92
N ALA A 914 32.63 -32.93 -8.82
CA ALA A 914 33.57 -32.73 -9.93
C ALA A 914 34.99 -32.38 -9.42
N ARG A 915 35.10 -31.53 -8.40
CA ARG A 915 36.39 -31.20 -7.76
C ARG A 915 37.03 -32.38 -7.03
N ALA A 916 36.22 -33.30 -6.53
CA ALA A 916 36.67 -34.55 -5.91
C ALA A 916 37.01 -35.65 -6.93
N GLY A 917 36.98 -35.37 -8.24
CA GLY A 917 37.28 -36.35 -9.30
C GLY A 917 36.12 -37.30 -9.64
N ARG A 918 34.92 -37.08 -9.08
CA ARG A 918 33.71 -37.89 -9.32
C ARG A 918 32.87 -37.31 -10.46
N GLY A 919 33.47 -37.20 -11.65
CA GLY A 919 32.88 -36.52 -12.81
C GLY A 919 31.53 -37.10 -13.27
N ALA A 920 31.40 -38.43 -13.32
CA ALA A 920 30.15 -39.09 -13.73
C ALA A 920 28.98 -38.77 -12.78
N ASP A 921 29.24 -38.77 -11.48
CA ASP A 921 28.23 -38.43 -10.46
C ASP A 921 27.83 -36.95 -10.57
N ALA A 922 28.80 -36.06 -10.79
CA ALA A 922 28.55 -34.64 -10.98
C ALA A 922 27.64 -34.38 -12.20
N LEU A 923 27.90 -35.03 -13.33
CA LEU A 923 27.06 -34.92 -14.54
C LEU A 923 25.66 -35.49 -14.31
N SER A 924 25.54 -36.62 -13.61
CA SER A 924 24.23 -37.19 -13.25
C SER A 924 23.38 -36.23 -12.41
N VAL A 925 24.01 -35.43 -11.53
CA VAL A 925 23.30 -34.40 -10.76
C VAL A 925 22.81 -33.27 -11.68
N VAL A 926 23.66 -32.81 -12.60
CA VAL A 926 23.29 -31.76 -13.59
C VAL A 926 22.13 -32.21 -14.49
N ASP A 927 22.15 -33.43 -14.99
CA ASP A 927 21.11 -33.98 -15.88
C ASP A 927 19.77 -34.24 -15.15
N SER A 928 19.75 -34.13 -13.82
CA SER A 928 18.58 -34.37 -12.98
C SER A 928 18.15 -33.13 -12.19
N LEU A 929 18.58 -31.93 -12.59
CA LEU A 929 18.20 -30.67 -11.92
C LEU A 929 16.68 -30.41 -11.96
N ALA A 930 16.01 -30.74 -13.07
CA ALA A 930 14.57 -30.54 -13.26
C ALA A 930 13.71 -31.77 -12.94
N ARG A 931 14.33 -32.91 -12.57
CA ARG A 931 13.57 -34.14 -12.28
C ARG A 931 12.85 -34.01 -10.95
N GLU A 932 11.61 -34.52 -10.91
CA GLU A 932 10.84 -34.64 -9.67
C GLU A 932 11.62 -35.44 -8.63
N VAL A 933 11.66 -34.92 -7.41
CA VAL A 933 12.28 -35.56 -6.24
C VAL A 933 11.18 -35.98 -5.27
N PRO A 934 11.06 -37.28 -4.96
CA PRO A 934 10.09 -37.77 -3.98
C PRO A 934 10.21 -37.04 -2.64
N GLY A 935 9.07 -36.59 -2.09
CA GLY A 935 9.02 -35.84 -0.83
C GLY A 935 9.35 -34.35 -0.94
N VAL A 936 9.64 -33.84 -2.15
CA VAL A 936 9.93 -32.42 -2.40
C VAL A 936 8.90 -31.85 -3.40
N ALA A 937 7.73 -31.46 -2.90
CA ALA A 937 6.56 -31.15 -3.72
C ALA A 937 6.78 -30.09 -4.82
N PHE A 938 7.61 -29.07 -4.56
CA PHE A 938 7.87 -27.99 -5.53
C PHE A 938 8.72 -28.43 -6.74
N THR A 939 9.24 -29.67 -6.77
CA THR A 939 10.03 -30.19 -7.91
C THR A 939 9.18 -30.83 -9.01
N LYS A 940 7.86 -30.92 -8.82
CA LYS A 940 6.93 -31.54 -9.78
C LYS A 940 6.78 -30.75 -11.07
N ASP A 941 6.88 -29.43 -10.99
CA ASP A 941 6.65 -28.49 -12.09
C ASP A 941 7.43 -27.18 -11.87
N GLY A 942 7.51 -26.34 -12.91
CA GLY A 942 8.07 -24.98 -12.82
C GLY A 942 9.58 -24.89 -12.59
N MET A 943 10.33 -25.99 -12.78
CA MET A 943 11.79 -26.02 -12.62
C MET A 943 12.54 -25.40 -13.80
N ASP A 944 11.97 -25.50 -15.01
CA ASP A 944 12.65 -25.16 -16.27
C ASP A 944 13.16 -23.71 -16.29
N VAL A 945 12.37 -22.75 -15.80
CA VAL A 945 12.75 -21.33 -15.74
C VAL A 945 14.04 -21.11 -14.94
N PHE A 946 14.30 -21.91 -13.90
CA PHE A 946 15.50 -21.78 -13.06
C PHE A 946 16.68 -22.57 -13.63
N VAL A 947 16.42 -23.77 -14.18
CA VAL A 947 17.43 -24.63 -14.79
C VAL A 947 17.96 -24.01 -16.09
N ASP A 948 17.10 -23.34 -16.85
CA ASP A 948 17.46 -22.73 -18.14
C ASP A 948 18.00 -21.31 -18.02
N SER A 949 18.08 -20.77 -16.80
CA SER A 949 18.71 -19.48 -16.55
C SER A 949 20.17 -19.43 -17.05
N PRO A 950 20.66 -18.31 -17.59
CA PRO A 950 22.06 -18.15 -18.00
C PRO A 950 23.06 -18.53 -16.92
N ARG A 951 22.71 -18.25 -15.66
CA ARG A 951 23.53 -18.61 -14.50
C ARG A 951 23.61 -20.13 -14.31
N ALA A 952 22.48 -20.83 -14.24
CA ALA A 952 22.46 -22.27 -14.02
C ALA A 952 23.14 -23.02 -15.18
N GLN A 953 22.89 -22.58 -16.43
CA GLN A 953 23.55 -23.13 -17.61
C GLN A 953 25.06 -22.87 -17.62
N TYR A 954 25.51 -21.68 -17.21
CA TYR A 954 26.94 -21.41 -17.10
C TYR A 954 27.63 -22.28 -16.03
N ALA A 955 26.98 -22.45 -14.87
CA ALA A 955 27.47 -23.34 -13.80
C ALA A 955 27.52 -24.81 -14.25
N ALA A 956 26.47 -25.31 -14.90
CA ALA A 956 26.43 -26.66 -15.48
C ALA A 956 27.58 -26.88 -16.47
N GLY A 957 27.87 -25.90 -17.33
CA GLY A 957 29.00 -25.97 -18.26
C GLY A 957 30.36 -26.01 -17.56
N GLN A 958 30.53 -25.26 -16.46
CA GLN A 958 31.75 -25.33 -15.64
C GLN A 958 31.92 -26.69 -14.95
N ILE A 959 30.84 -27.28 -14.43
CA ILE A 959 30.86 -28.62 -13.83
C ILE A 959 31.26 -29.65 -14.89
N ALA A 960 30.63 -29.61 -16.06
CA ALA A 960 30.93 -30.54 -17.15
C ALA A 960 32.39 -30.46 -17.60
N ALA A 961 32.94 -29.25 -17.68
CA ALA A 961 34.36 -29.06 -18.00
C ALA A 961 35.29 -29.66 -16.93
N LEU A 962 34.97 -29.48 -15.64
CA LEU A 962 35.73 -30.09 -14.53
C LEU A 962 35.59 -31.62 -14.52
N ALA A 963 34.43 -32.15 -14.93
CA ALA A 963 34.17 -33.57 -15.07
C ALA A 963 34.82 -34.21 -16.32
N GLY A 964 35.42 -33.41 -17.21
CA GLY A 964 36.07 -33.87 -18.44
C GLY A 964 35.16 -33.98 -19.67
N ASP A 965 33.88 -33.61 -19.58
CA ASP A 965 32.95 -33.60 -20.72
C ASP A 965 32.93 -32.23 -21.41
N THR A 966 33.86 -32.05 -22.35
CA THR A 966 34.00 -30.81 -23.13
C THR A 966 32.82 -30.55 -24.06
N ALA A 967 32.11 -31.59 -24.52
CA ALA A 967 30.97 -31.44 -25.42
C ALA A 967 29.75 -30.92 -24.65
N ALA A 968 29.45 -31.52 -23.50
CA ALA A 968 28.40 -31.03 -22.60
C ALA A 968 28.70 -29.61 -22.10
N ALA A 969 29.96 -29.34 -21.73
CA ALA A 969 30.37 -27.99 -21.33
C ALA A 969 30.04 -26.94 -22.39
N ARG A 970 30.40 -27.22 -23.65
CA ARG A 970 30.12 -26.32 -24.78
C ARG A 970 28.62 -26.13 -25.03
N ARG A 971 27.80 -27.18 -24.95
CA ARG A 971 26.33 -27.08 -25.11
C ARG A 971 25.70 -26.18 -24.06
N HIS A 972 26.06 -26.37 -22.79
CA HIS A 972 25.53 -25.56 -21.70
C HIS A 972 25.95 -24.09 -21.81
N TRP A 973 27.20 -23.82 -22.18
CA TRP A 973 27.65 -22.45 -22.42
C TRP A 973 26.95 -21.79 -23.62
N GLN A 974 26.67 -22.53 -24.69
CA GLN A 974 25.85 -22.02 -25.80
C GLN A 974 24.44 -21.63 -25.33
N LYS A 975 23.76 -22.51 -24.59
CA LYS A 975 22.44 -22.20 -24.03
C LYS A 975 22.46 -20.98 -23.11
N ALA A 976 23.52 -20.80 -22.30
CA ALA A 976 23.69 -19.62 -21.46
C ALA A 976 23.82 -18.31 -22.27
N THR A 977 24.41 -18.35 -23.48
CA THR A 977 24.52 -17.17 -24.36
C THR A 977 23.20 -16.75 -25.01
N GLU A 978 22.27 -17.70 -25.18
CA GLU A 978 20.96 -17.48 -25.81
C GLU A 978 19.91 -16.93 -24.84
N GLY A 979 20.16 -17.04 -23.53
CA GLY A 979 19.19 -16.64 -22.50
C GLY A 979 18.94 -15.14 -22.45
N ARG A 980 17.68 -14.77 -22.14
CA ARG A 980 17.16 -13.39 -22.23
C ARG A 980 16.84 -12.75 -20.87
N GLU A 981 17.65 -12.98 -19.84
CA GLU A 981 17.44 -12.45 -18.48
C GLU A 981 17.93 -10.99 -18.25
N GLY A 982 18.06 -10.20 -19.31
CA GLY A 982 18.51 -8.80 -19.22
C GLY A 982 19.85 -8.64 -18.48
N LEU A 983 19.93 -7.63 -17.58
CA LEU A 983 21.15 -7.31 -16.81
C LEU A 983 21.66 -8.45 -15.93
N ARG A 984 20.77 -9.35 -15.50
CA ARG A 984 21.08 -10.41 -14.52
C ARG A 984 21.78 -11.59 -15.19
N GLY A 985 21.33 -11.93 -16.40
CA GLY A 985 21.93 -12.97 -17.22
C GLY A 985 23.19 -12.51 -17.96
N LEU A 986 23.31 -11.20 -18.23
CA LEU A 986 24.38 -10.63 -19.05
C LEU A 986 25.81 -11.03 -18.62
N PRO A 987 26.19 -11.00 -17.32
CA PRO A 987 27.54 -11.39 -16.92
C PRO A 987 27.82 -12.87 -17.21
N TYR A 988 26.85 -13.74 -16.94
CA TYR A 988 26.99 -15.19 -17.19
C TYR A 988 27.02 -15.52 -18.68
N ALA A 989 26.21 -14.83 -19.48
CA ALA A 989 26.23 -14.96 -20.93
C ALA A 989 27.59 -14.54 -21.52
N TYR A 990 28.19 -13.45 -21.02
CA TYR A 990 29.54 -13.04 -21.44
C TYR A 990 30.59 -14.10 -21.08
N LEU A 991 30.61 -14.57 -19.83
CA LEU A 991 31.56 -15.59 -19.40
C LEU A 991 31.40 -16.90 -20.19
N ALA A 992 30.15 -17.28 -20.50
CA ALA A 992 29.87 -18.42 -21.36
C ALA A 992 30.40 -18.22 -22.78
N ALA A 993 30.20 -17.03 -23.38
CA ALA A 993 30.70 -16.70 -24.71
C ALA A 993 32.23 -16.80 -24.82
N GLN A 994 32.96 -16.37 -23.78
CA GLN A 994 34.41 -16.53 -23.70
C GLN A 994 34.85 -18.00 -23.73
N ARG A 995 34.04 -18.91 -23.18
CA ARG A 995 34.35 -20.34 -23.14
C ARG A 995 34.01 -21.07 -24.44
N VAL A 996 32.97 -20.65 -25.16
CA VAL A 996 32.57 -21.24 -26.45
C VAL A 996 33.55 -20.87 -27.58
N GLY A 997 34.12 -19.66 -27.51
CA GLY A 997 35.02 -19.10 -28.53
C GLY A 997 34.24 -18.41 -29.66
N GLY A 998 34.85 -17.41 -30.30
CA GLY A 998 34.23 -16.65 -31.42
C GLY A 998 33.41 -15.42 -31.02
N ALA A 999 33.53 -14.96 -29.77
CA ALA A 999 32.87 -13.74 -29.30
C ALA A 999 33.59 -12.48 -29.83
N ASP A 1000 32.85 -11.55 -30.43
CA ASP A 1000 33.33 -10.18 -30.68
C ASP A 1000 33.52 -9.49 -29.32
N GLU A 1001 34.76 -9.52 -28.83
CA GLU A 1001 35.13 -8.97 -27.52
C GLU A 1001 34.80 -7.48 -27.41
N ALA A 1002 34.88 -6.71 -28.51
CA ALA A 1002 34.53 -5.31 -28.50
C ALA A 1002 33.01 -5.12 -28.32
N ALA A 1003 32.20 -5.91 -29.03
CA ALA A 1003 30.74 -5.88 -28.88
C ALA A 1003 30.28 -6.29 -27.47
N TRP A 1004 30.91 -7.31 -26.88
CA TRP A 1004 30.60 -7.73 -25.51
C TRP A 1004 31.01 -6.71 -24.46
N ARG A 1005 32.20 -6.11 -24.59
CA ARG A 1005 32.62 -5.01 -23.71
C ARG A 1005 31.66 -3.82 -23.78
N ALA A 1006 31.21 -3.45 -24.98
CA ALA A 1006 30.21 -2.40 -25.15
C ALA A 1006 28.88 -2.74 -24.44
N ARG A 1007 28.42 -4.00 -24.54
CA ARG A 1007 27.22 -4.48 -23.82
C ARG A 1007 27.40 -4.45 -22.30
N LEU A 1008 28.56 -4.85 -21.78
CA LEU A 1008 28.87 -4.80 -20.35
C LEU A 1008 28.90 -3.37 -19.82
N GLU A 1009 29.49 -2.42 -20.55
CA GLU A 1009 29.49 -1.00 -20.14
C GLU A 1009 28.09 -0.38 -20.17
N ALA A 1010 27.28 -0.73 -21.18
CA ALA A 1010 25.87 -0.34 -21.23
C ALA A 1010 25.09 -0.93 -20.03
N GLY A 1011 25.33 -2.21 -19.71
CA GLY A 1011 24.78 -2.85 -18.53
C GLY A 1011 25.22 -2.17 -17.23
N LEU A 1012 26.49 -1.77 -17.10
CA LEU A 1012 26.98 -1.01 -15.95
C LEU A 1012 26.29 0.34 -15.81
N ALA A 1013 26.11 1.08 -16.91
CA ALA A 1013 25.36 2.34 -16.88
C ALA A 1013 23.92 2.14 -16.36
N GLU A 1014 23.25 1.08 -16.83
CA GLU A 1014 21.90 0.74 -16.38
C GLU A 1014 21.86 0.31 -14.90
N THR A 1015 22.84 -0.44 -14.41
CA THR A 1015 22.93 -0.78 -12.97
C THR A 1015 23.14 0.46 -12.11
N ARG A 1016 23.96 1.43 -12.55
CA ARG A 1016 24.15 2.69 -11.82
C ARG A 1016 22.84 3.46 -11.74
N LYS A 1017 22.08 3.52 -12.83
CA LYS A 1017 20.72 4.11 -12.86
C LYS A 1017 19.78 3.39 -11.91
N SER A 1018 19.78 2.06 -11.92
CA SER A 1018 18.98 1.23 -11.01
C SER A 1018 19.35 1.39 -9.52
N LEU A 1019 20.59 1.78 -9.21
CA LEU A 1019 21.07 1.96 -7.83
C LEU A 1019 20.96 3.40 -7.32
N GLN A 1020 20.67 4.37 -8.19
CA GLN A 1020 20.31 5.73 -7.77
C GLN A 1020 18.99 5.74 -6.99
N GLU A 1021 18.08 4.83 -7.35
CA GLU A 1021 16.84 4.56 -6.63
C GLU A 1021 16.83 3.10 -6.18
N PRO A 1022 17.40 2.78 -5.00
CA PRO A 1022 17.49 1.41 -4.52
C PRO A 1022 16.14 0.67 -4.55
N THR A 1023 16.16 -0.55 -5.08
CA THR A 1023 14.98 -1.44 -5.17
C THR A 1023 15.16 -2.64 -4.22
N SER A 1024 14.14 -3.49 -4.05
CA SER A 1024 14.30 -4.76 -3.32
C SER A 1024 15.37 -5.67 -3.93
N PHE A 1025 15.74 -5.43 -5.18
CA PHE A 1025 16.79 -6.15 -5.90
C PHE A 1025 18.15 -5.46 -5.85
N SER A 1026 18.36 -4.38 -5.08
CA SER A 1026 19.63 -3.64 -5.05
C SER A 1026 20.83 -4.54 -4.77
N GLY A 1027 20.71 -5.50 -3.85
CA GLY A 1027 21.77 -6.48 -3.60
C GLY A 1027 22.10 -7.30 -4.86
N LEU A 1028 21.08 -7.74 -5.61
CA LEU A 1028 21.26 -8.48 -6.86
C LEU A 1028 21.81 -7.59 -8.00
N VAL A 1029 21.38 -6.33 -8.07
CA VAL A 1029 21.90 -5.35 -9.02
C VAL A 1029 23.39 -5.09 -8.75
N LEU A 1030 23.78 -4.95 -7.47
CA LEU A 1030 25.18 -4.81 -7.05
C LEU A 1030 26.01 -6.06 -7.35
N VAL A 1031 25.46 -7.26 -7.18
CA VAL A 1031 26.12 -8.50 -7.62
C VAL A 1031 26.35 -8.47 -9.14
N SER A 1032 25.33 -8.10 -9.92
CA SER A 1032 25.45 -8.01 -11.38
C SER A 1032 26.48 -6.96 -11.79
N GLN A 1033 26.48 -5.80 -11.14
CA GLN A 1033 27.47 -4.74 -11.32
C GLN A 1033 28.89 -5.25 -11.03
N GLY A 1034 29.09 -5.92 -9.89
CA GLY A 1034 30.39 -6.47 -9.50
C GLY A 1034 30.91 -7.51 -10.48
N LEU A 1035 30.05 -8.40 -10.97
CA LEU A 1035 30.42 -9.39 -11.99
C LEU A 1035 30.82 -8.73 -13.32
N MET A 1036 30.10 -7.70 -13.76
CA MET A 1036 30.48 -6.93 -14.96
C MET A 1036 31.78 -6.15 -14.77
N GLN A 1037 32.00 -5.56 -13.58
CA GLN A 1037 33.26 -4.90 -13.23
C GLN A 1037 34.44 -5.88 -13.26
N SER A 1038 34.30 -7.06 -12.66
CA SER A 1038 35.33 -8.10 -12.70
C SER A 1038 35.60 -8.58 -14.13
N ALA A 1039 34.55 -8.80 -14.93
CA ALA A 1039 34.66 -9.14 -16.35
C ALA A 1039 35.44 -8.08 -17.16
N LEU A 1040 35.35 -6.80 -16.78
CA LEU A 1040 36.08 -5.68 -17.38
C LEU A 1040 37.47 -5.44 -16.75
N GLY A 1041 37.91 -6.28 -15.81
CA GLY A 1041 39.19 -6.14 -15.10
C GLY A 1041 39.20 -5.08 -13.98
N ARG A 1042 38.03 -4.59 -13.55
CA ARG A 1042 37.85 -3.59 -12.49
C ARG A 1042 37.67 -4.26 -11.12
N GLU A 1043 38.66 -5.06 -10.70
CA GLU A 1043 38.55 -5.94 -9.52
C GLU A 1043 38.31 -5.21 -8.19
N ALA A 1044 38.90 -4.03 -7.99
CA ALA A 1044 38.69 -3.25 -6.77
C ALA A 1044 37.23 -2.77 -6.65
N GLU A 1045 36.66 -2.26 -7.75
CA GLU A 1045 35.26 -1.84 -7.79
C GLU A 1045 34.32 -3.05 -7.65
N ALA A 1046 34.68 -4.18 -8.27
CA ALA A 1046 33.90 -5.41 -8.18
C ALA A 1046 33.77 -5.88 -6.72
N ARG A 1047 34.88 -5.93 -5.99
CA ARG A 1047 34.90 -6.31 -4.56
C ARG A 1047 34.04 -5.37 -3.71
N GLU A 1048 34.10 -4.08 -3.98
CA GLU A 1048 33.26 -3.11 -3.27
C GLU A 1048 31.77 -3.33 -3.56
N SER A 1049 31.40 -3.56 -4.82
CA SER A 1049 30.03 -3.89 -5.21
C SER A 1049 29.52 -5.15 -4.50
N PHE A 1050 30.35 -6.21 -4.40
CA PHE A 1050 29.97 -7.42 -3.67
C PHE A 1050 29.84 -7.20 -2.16
N ARG A 1051 30.76 -6.44 -1.53
CA ARG A 1051 30.64 -6.10 -0.10
C ARG A 1051 29.38 -5.30 0.18
N ARG A 1052 29.06 -4.32 -0.69
CA ARG A 1052 27.81 -3.55 -0.59
C ARG A 1052 26.58 -4.40 -0.80
N ALA A 1053 26.62 -5.38 -1.71
CA ALA A 1053 25.49 -6.30 -1.93
C ALA A 1053 25.10 -7.05 -0.65
N LEU A 1054 26.08 -7.40 0.19
CA LEU A 1054 25.86 -8.05 1.48
C LEU A 1054 25.16 -7.17 2.51
N LEU A 1055 25.07 -5.84 2.32
CA LEU A 1055 24.36 -4.92 3.21
C LEU A 1055 22.87 -4.76 2.87
N PHE A 1056 22.42 -5.25 1.71
CA PHE A 1056 21.02 -5.24 1.30
C PHE A 1056 20.32 -6.55 1.66
N PRO A 1057 18.96 -6.61 1.66
CA PRO A 1057 18.23 -7.87 1.82
C PRO A 1057 18.70 -8.96 0.86
N ASP A 1058 18.76 -10.21 1.34
CA ASP A 1058 19.13 -11.36 0.51
C ASP A 1058 17.94 -11.76 -0.38
N GLN A 1059 17.98 -11.34 -1.64
CA GLN A 1059 16.95 -11.66 -2.62
C GLN A 1059 17.60 -12.31 -3.84
N ARG A 1060 16.97 -13.40 -4.30
CA ARG A 1060 17.41 -14.19 -5.45
C ARG A 1060 18.88 -14.60 -5.37
N LEU A 1061 19.31 -15.04 -4.18
CA LEU A 1061 20.66 -15.54 -3.87
C LEU A 1061 21.77 -14.47 -3.95
N SER A 1062 21.45 -13.19 -3.72
CA SER A 1062 22.43 -12.11 -3.81
C SER A 1062 23.59 -12.27 -2.82
N HIS A 1063 23.31 -12.72 -1.59
CA HIS A 1063 24.37 -12.90 -0.59
C HIS A 1063 25.32 -14.05 -0.95
N LEU A 1064 24.77 -15.17 -1.41
CA LEU A 1064 25.56 -16.32 -1.87
C LEU A 1064 26.49 -15.91 -3.03
N ALA A 1065 25.93 -15.27 -4.05
CA ALA A 1065 26.71 -14.85 -5.21
C ALA A 1065 27.83 -13.85 -4.84
N ALA A 1066 27.52 -12.88 -3.98
CA ALA A 1066 28.51 -11.92 -3.49
C ALA A 1066 29.66 -12.59 -2.70
N ARG A 1067 29.35 -13.50 -1.78
CA ARG A 1067 30.38 -14.23 -1.00
C ARG A 1067 31.29 -15.07 -1.89
N ARG A 1068 30.72 -15.85 -2.81
CA ARG A 1068 31.50 -16.70 -3.70
C ARG A 1068 32.44 -15.89 -4.59
N ALA A 1069 31.97 -14.75 -5.10
CA ALA A 1069 32.80 -13.83 -5.86
C ALA A 1069 33.94 -13.23 -5.00
N LEU A 1070 33.65 -12.83 -3.75
CA LEU A 1070 34.66 -12.34 -2.81
C LEU A 1070 35.72 -13.39 -2.43
N ALA A 1071 35.34 -14.67 -2.39
CA ALA A 1071 36.24 -15.79 -2.11
C ALA A 1071 37.17 -16.15 -3.29
N GLY A 1072 37.12 -15.41 -4.41
CA GLY A 1072 37.96 -15.65 -5.58
C GLY A 1072 37.55 -16.88 -6.39
N ALA A 1073 36.38 -17.47 -6.11
CA ALA A 1073 35.76 -18.42 -7.03
C ALA A 1073 35.30 -17.62 -8.25
N ARG A 1074 36.10 -17.62 -9.34
CA ARG A 1074 35.66 -17.06 -10.64
C ARG A 1074 34.23 -17.52 -10.92
N PRO A 1075 33.35 -16.65 -11.44
CA PRO A 1075 31.93 -16.66 -11.10
C PRO A 1075 31.35 -18.05 -11.27
N PHE A 1076 31.07 -18.73 -10.17
CA PHE A 1076 30.35 -19.98 -10.15
C PHE A 1076 29.19 -19.77 -9.19
#